data_AF-A0AAD1W8Z4-F1
#
_entry.id   AF-A0AAD1W8Z4-F1
#
_cell.length_a   1.000
_cell.length_b   1.000
_cell.length_c   1.000
_cell.angle_alpha   90.00
_cell.angle_beta   90.00
_cell.angle_gamma   90.00
#
_symmetry.space_group_name_H-M   'P 1'
#
loop_
_entity.id
_entity.type
_entity.pdbx_description
1 polymer ?
#
loop_
_entity_poly.entity_id
_entity_poly.type
_entity_poly.pdbx_seq_one_letter_code
_entity_poly.pdbx_strand_id
1 'polypeptide(L)'
;MTLNAMATVPQAEKSQHYEIECLQQANRDLEKRIENLLETRQNVTSEVVNLSTKNDELCKELTEIDQLAQQLERDKEIVLETADAEIQEAKDEIKTLQVEVHKLENVISNLKCDLNTCEFEKNKLTDELEKRKDEYRKLESLVNHIEHEKRRLSNKVEKQMMTERELVLEVERMRTQYGILRTDRSPSRLDSFVKTLEDERDYYKTEMEKLERVVNLKSSVLGHSRLESSRSPSSPDKGAGFNSELRRITRERDDLQNMLDRFEKHMAEIQLNVKSLTAERDKLRLLYDQSQKESIVLRDAPHKEYQDELLHVEEEKNLVVSDLRRVAAENECLKDELTVQQESYTSEKSKFFQRIVELESNIRDLESERCELKSTVSDLKEQIALLEKDARLQSDNLAQTLDDSSQYKAELSSLRLLNAQLQTSLEDLQHRLTVKSNEVQLSREQVVTLEERIDELNKKTSLHADEMNMMRNTISVLDKEKDNLQETVDEKTERIACLEDNLTNKEKTITNLRLTLSDLEANMDHLKDSLSNKDREMSSLRRQLDSFQSELGANVRQTEVTLKENRRLQDDLATMARENQTVSLELENALHQIEDLKLRVHGYISEISRVETLLAAKEQENRELLDQFKMIHSQAEEWEVKAQNAEGENSSVRLELLSVDTDRRHLREQVHHLENEIQEHMNAHQAYESQISSMAKSMSRLEDKLKHEQNEKDTILSDLSSVRELCVKLDSNKEHLSRQLTGRNMEYERALEAMEDMKSEVELLKKQLSSERLTIRNLETLLSTNREKEFQSHLTTHEKDSEIQLLKDKLTLSESKLNSHSREVLMLRNKLTQLQSDYDVAKRQLTTERFERERAVQELRRHGLNTSTVRTSSPLTSTMKSPAVSPERSILRSVDKGADKSAEKSVSFKE
;
A
#
# COMPACT_ATOMS: atom_id res chain seq x y z
N MET A 1 157.20 26.64 15.55
CA MET A 1 158.50 26.68 14.84
C MET A 1 158.31 26.02 13.47
N THR A 2 158.85 26.65 12.41
CA THR A 2 159.44 26.08 11.15
C THR A 2 159.30 24.59 10.78
N LEU A 3 159.22 24.12 9.51
CA LEU A 3 159.02 24.69 8.14
C LEU A 3 159.00 23.53 7.07
N ASN A 4 158.18 23.61 5.99
CA ASN A 4 158.32 23.02 4.60
C ASN A 4 158.61 21.49 4.33
N ALA A 5 158.37 20.85 3.15
CA ALA A 5 157.46 21.03 1.97
C ALA A 5 157.51 19.86 0.91
N MET A 6 156.44 19.71 0.06
CA MET A 6 156.33 19.20 -1.36
C MET A 6 156.56 17.71 -1.83
N ALA A 7 155.67 17.19 -2.74
CA ALA A 7 155.92 16.36 -3.99
C ALA A 7 154.60 15.74 -4.62
N THR A 8 154.62 15.21 -5.87
CA THR A 8 153.41 14.89 -6.73
C THR A 8 153.50 13.69 -7.72
N VAL A 9 152.33 13.22 -8.25
CA VAL A 9 152.13 12.11 -9.25
C VAL A 9 150.89 12.32 -10.20
N PRO A 10 150.73 11.60 -11.35
CA PRO A 10 149.73 11.88 -12.43
C PRO A 10 148.43 11.00 -12.47
N GLN A 11 147.61 11.12 -13.55
CA GLN A 11 146.12 11.01 -13.46
C GLN A 11 145.29 10.35 -14.62
N ALA A 12 145.86 9.71 -15.65
CA ALA A 12 145.14 9.45 -16.93
C ALA A 12 144.18 8.22 -17.05
N GLU A 13 144.66 6.98 -16.95
CA GLU A 13 143.92 5.78 -17.45
C GLU A 13 142.57 5.51 -16.76
N LYS A 14 142.38 6.01 -15.54
CA LYS A 14 141.11 5.90 -14.80
C LYS A 14 139.92 6.57 -15.54
N SER A 15 140.19 7.42 -16.53
CA SER A 15 139.16 8.11 -17.31
C SER A 15 138.32 7.19 -18.20
N GLN A 16 138.91 6.19 -18.87
CA GLN A 16 138.22 5.45 -19.95
C GLN A 16 137.30 4.32 -19.46
N HIS A 17 137.69 3.57 -18.43
CA HIS A 17 136.79 2.53 -17.89
C HIS A 17 135.57 3.15 -17.18
N TYR A 18 135.77 4.31 -16.56
CA TYR A 18 134.72 5.16 -16.00
C TYR A 18 133.73 5.61 -17.10
N GLU A 19 134.23 5.97 -18.28
CA GLU A 19 133.44 6.42 -19.43
C GLU A 19 132.49 5.34 -19.99
N ILE A 20 132.95 4.09 -20.13
CA ILE A 20 132.09 2.98 -20.60
C ILE A 20 131.04 2.59 -19.56
N GLU A 21 131.39 2.60 -18.27
CA GLU A 21 130.45 2.29 -17.19
C GLU A 21 129.37 3.39 -17.06
N CYS A 22 129.76 4.66 -17.23
CA CYS A 22 128.81 5.77 -17.39
C CYS A 22 127.85 5.57 -18.59
N LEU A 23 128.32 5.07 -19.73
CA LEU A 23 127.45 4.80 -20.90
C LEU A 23 126.45 3.66 -20.67
N GLN A 24 126.87 2.55 -20.06
CA GLN A 24 125.94 1.45 -19.74
C GLN A 24 124.95 1.83 -18.65
N GLN A 25 125.37 2.63 -17.66
CA GLN A 25 124.48 3.19 -16.66
C GLN A 25 123.47 4.14 -17.31
N ALA A 26 123.92 5.05 -18.18
CA ALA A 26 123.05 5.96 -18.93
C ALA A 26 122.00 5.21 -19.78
N ASN A 27 122.35 4.09 -20.43
CA ASN A 27 121.36 3.29 -21.16
C ASN A 27 120.31 2.66 -20.24
N ARG A 28 120.69 2.09 -19.09
CA ARG A 28 119.72 1.54 -18.11
C ARG A 28 118.86 2.63 -17.48
N ASP A 29 119.38 3.84 -17.33
CA ASP A 29 118.62 5.00 -16.88
C ASP A 29 117.70 5.57 -17.99
N LEU A 30 118.07 5.43 -19.26
CA LEU A 30 117.22 5.75 -20.42
C LEU A 30 116.06 4.74 -20.58
N GLU A 31 116.30 3.44 -20.41
CA GLU A 31 115.26 2.40 -20.48
C GLU A 31 114.20 2.61 -19.40
N LYS A 32 114.61 2.79 -18.14
CA LYS A 32 113.70 3.18 -17.04
C LYS A 32 112.97 4.48 -17.32
N ARG A 33 113.63 5.46 -17.94
CA ARG A 33 113.00 6.73 -18.33
C ARG A 33 111.95 6.53 -19.42
N ILE A 34 112.13 5.59 -20.35
CA ILE A 34 111.13 5.22 -21.36
C ILE A 34 109.94 4.49 -20.72
N GLU A 35 110.18 3.55 -19.80
CA GLU A 35 109.12 2.83 -19.10
C GLU A 35 108.27 3.79 -18.24
N ASN A 36 108.90 4.65 -17.45
CA ASN A 36 108.23 5.74 -16.72
C ASN A 36 107.48 6.69 -17.66
N LEU A 37 107.99 6.97 -18.87
CA LEU A 37 107.31 7.79 -19.88
C LEU A 37 106.09 7.09 -20.50
N LEU A 38 106.08 5.76 -20.57
CA LEU A 38 104.92 4.98 -21.03
C LEU A 38 103.83 4.89 -19.96
N GLU A 39 104.20 4.67 -18.70
CA GLU A 39 103.25 4.67 -17.57
C GLU A 39 102.64 6.05 -17.36
N THR A 40 103.45 7.12 -17.33
CA THR A 40 102.93 8.49 -17.24
C THR A 40 102.05 8.86 -18.44
N ARG A 41 102.40 8.43 -19.66
CA ARG A 41 101.52 8.60 -20.83
C ARG A 41 100.19 7.86 -20.66
N GLN A 42 100.19 6.63 -20.13
CA GLN A 42 98.96 5.87 -19.91
C GLN A 42 98.07 6.54 -18.85
N ASN A 43 98.66 6.98 -17.75
CA ASN A 43 97.97 7.72 -16.69
C ASN A 43 97.35 9.01 -17.25
N VAL A 44 98.13 9.82 -17.98
CA VAL A 44 97.64 11.01 -18.69
C VAL A 44 96.51 10.69 -19.69
N THR A 45 96.57 9.58 -20.43
CA THR A 45 95.44 9.21 -21.31
C THR A 45 94.18 8.82 -20.55
N SER A 46 94.29 8.19 -19.38
CA SER A 46 93.13 7.90 -18.52
C SER A 46 92.57 9.18 -17.88
N GLU A 47 93.43 10.10 -17.48
CA GLU A 47 93.07 11.42 -16.96
C GLU A 47 92.35 12.25 -18.03
N VAL A 48 92.84 12.27 -19.28
CA VAL A 48 92.17 12.93 -20.41
C VAL A 48 90.78 12.36 -20.70
N VAL A 49 90.58 11.03 -20.58
CA VAL A 49 89.23 10.43 -20.74
C VAL A 49 88.29 10.79 -19.58
N ASN A 50 88.80 10.80 -18.35
CA ASN A 50 88.03 11.22 -17.18
C ASN A 50 87.68 12.72 -17.22
N LEU A 51 88.60 13.56 -17.70
CA LEU A 51 88.36 14.98 -17.94
C LEU A 51 87.37 15.20 -19.09
N SER A 52 87.44 14.43 -20.17
CA SER A 52 86.48 14.50 -21.27
C SER A 52 85.07 14.16 -20.80
N THR A 53 84.91 13.06 -20.06
CA THR A 53 83.59 12.64 -19.53
C THR A 53 83.04 13.62 -18.50
N LYS A 54 83.86 14.18 -17.60
CA LYS A 54 83.40 15.27 -16.71
C LYS A 54 83.06 16.54 -17.49
N ASN A 55 83.76 16.85 -18.58
CA ASN A 55 83.45 17.98 -19.45
C ASN A 55 82.12 17.77 -20.20
N ASP A 56 81.82 16.55 -20.67
CA ASP A 56 80.52 16.19 -21.26
C ASP A 56 79.37 16.28 -20.25
N GLU A 57 79.61 15.94 -18.98
CA GLU A 57 78.66 16.19 -17.89
C GLU A 57 78.48 17.69 -17.63
N LEU A 58 79.57 18.45 -17.50
CA LEU A 58 79.52 19.90 -17.27
C LEU A 58 78.83 20.63 -18.43
N CYS A 59 78.93 20.14 -19.67
CA CYS A 59 78.18 20.69 -20.80
C CYS A 59 76.67 20.44 -20.68
N LYS A 60 76.24 19.30 -20.12
CA LYS A 60 74.82 19.03 -19.84
C LYS A 60 74.30 19.92 -18.71
N GLU A 61 75.04 19.96 -17.60
CA GLU A 61 74.78 20.85 -16.47
C GLU A 61 74.64 22.31 -16.96
N LEU A 62 75.52 22.77 -17.87
CA LEU A 62 75.43 24.09 -18.49
C LEU A 62 74.15 24.25 -19.33
N THR A 63 73.79 23.28 -20.18
CA THR A 63 72.55 23.38 -20.99
C THR A 63 71.27 23.31 -20.16
N GLU A 64 71.30 22.68 -18.99
CA GLU A 64 70.19 22.68 -18.04
C GLU A 64 70.09 24.04 -17.32
N ILE A 65 71.22 24.64 -16.95
CA ILE A 65 71.31 26.01 -16.43
C ILE A 65 70.81 27.03 -17.47
N ASP A 66 71.19 26.90 -18.74
CA ASP A 66 70.70 27.78 -19.83
C ASP A 66 69.17 27.67 -20.03
N GLN A 67 68.61 26.46 -19.91
CA GLN A 67 67.16 26.25 -19.98
C GLN A 67 66.43 26.87 -18.78
N LEU A 68 66.98 26.71 -17.57
CA LEU A 68 66.44 27.33 -16.35
C LEU A 68 66.55 28.86 -16.39
N ALA A 69 67.66 29.40 -16.91
CA ALA A 69 67.85 30.83 -17.11
C ALA A 69 66.81 31.40 -18.08
N GLN A 70 66.62 30.77 -19.25
CA GLN A 70 65.57 31.17 -20.19
C GLN A 70 64.15 31.06 -19.61
N GLN A 71 63.88 30.09 -18.73
CA GLN A 71 62.57 30.00 -18.09
C GLN A 71 62.38 31.12 -17.08
N LEU A 72 63.38 31.40 -16.24
CA LEU A 72 63.38 32.54 -15.32
C LEU A 72 63.27 33.89 -16.05
N GLU A 73 63.83 34.02 -17.26
CA GLU A 73 63.66 35.21 -18.10
C GLU A 73 62.21 35.37 -18.58
N ARG A 74 61.54 34.29 -19.02
CA ARG A 74 60.11 34.32 -19.41
C ARG A 74 59.20 34.57 -18.21
N ASP A 75 59.43 33.90 -17.09
CA ASP A 75 58.65 34.07 -15.86
C ASP A 75 58.78 35.52 -15.35
N LYS A 76 59.99 36.09 -15.41
CA LYS A 76 60.25 37.51 -15.14
C LYS A 76 59.54 38.43 -16.13
N GLU A 77 59.52 38.12 -17.43
CA GLU A 77 58.85 38.94 -18.44
C GLU A 77 57.33 38.98 -18.19
N ILE A 78 56.72 37.83 -17.87
CA ILE A 78 55.29 37.73 -17.48
C ILE A 78 55.00 38.52 -16.19
N VAL A 79 55.89 38.44 -15.18
CA VAL A 79 55.76 39.22 -13.93
C VAL A 79 55.93 40.73 -14.17
N LEU A 80 56.73 41.13 -15.16
CA LEU A 80 56.85 42.54 -15.56
C LEU A 80 55.63 43.02 -16.35
N GLU A 81 55.11 42.24 -17.32
CA GLU A 81 53.90 42.59 -18.06
C GLU A 81 52.68 42.73 -17.14
N THR A 82 52.53 41.83 -16.16
CA THR A 82 51.45 41.91 -15.16
C THR A 82 51.62 43.11 -14.23
N ALA A 83 52.83 43.37 -13.72
CA ALA A 83 53.10 44.56 -12.91
C ALA A 83 52.88 45.87 -13.69
N ASP A 84 53.29 45.96 -14.96
CA ASP A 84 53.04 47.16 -15.79
C ASP A 84 51.54 47.34 -16.10
N ALA A 85 50.77 46.25 -16.22
CA ALA A 85 49.31 46.30 -16.37
C ALA A 85 48.62 46.80 -15.08
N GLU A 86 48.96 46.27 -13.90
CA GLU A 86 48.46 46.73 -12.60
C GLU A 86 48.83 48.21 -12.35
N ILE A 87 50.07 48.59 -12.66
CA ILE A 87 50.54 49.98 -12.59
C ILE A 87 49.77 50.87 -13.58
N GLN A 88 49.36 50.36 -14.74
CA GLN A 88 48.55 51.12 -15.71
C GLN A 88 47.10 51.30 -15.26
N GLU A 89 46.48 50.27 -14.68
CA GLU A 89 45.15 50.37 -14.06
C GLU A 89 45.17 51.39 -12.91
N ALA A 90 46.14 51.30 -12.00
CA ALA A 90 46.31 52.26 -10.92
C ALA A 90 46.57 53.70 -11.42
N LYS A 91 47.33 53.89 -12.52
CA LYS A 91 47.50 55.21 -13.15
C LYS A 91 46.19 55.76 -13.70
N ASP A 92 45.30 54.92 -14.20
CA ASP A 92 44.01 55.34 -14.76
C ASP A 92 42.96 55.60 -13.66
N GLU A 93 42.97 54.83 -12.56
CA GLU A 93 42.20 55.16 -11.35
C GLU A 93 42.66 56.48 -10.71
N ILE A 94 43.98 56.74 -10.63
CA ILE A 94 44.50 58.03 -10.16
C ILE A 94 43.99 59.19 -11.03
N LYS A 95 43.82 59.01 -12.35
CA LYS A 95 43.25 60.04 -13.24
C LYS A 95 41.76 60.25 -12.99
N THR A 96 40.97 59.20 -12.75
CA THR A 96 39.53 59.37 -12.46
C THR A 96 39.34 60.07 -11.11
N LEU A 97 40.12 59.71 -10.09
CA LEU A 97 40.16 60.37 -8.79
C LEU A 97 40.61 61.83 -8.90
N GLN A 98 41.63 62.17 -9.70
CA GLN A 98 42.02 63.56 -9.97
C GLN A 98 40.89 64.38 -10.62
N VAL A 99 40.15 63.79 -11.56
CA VAL A 99 38.99 64.43 -12.19
C VAL A 99 37.82 64.59 -11.20
N GLU A 100 37.68 63.70 -10.21
CA GLU A 100 36.68 63.84 -9.14
C GLU A 100 37.08 64.91 -8.11
N VAL A 101 38.33 64.89 -7.64
CA VAL A 101 38.90 65.95 -6.79
C VAL A 101 38.70 67.32 -7.44
N HIS A 102 38.98 67.46 -8.75
CA HIS A 102 38.76 68.73 -9.42
C HIS A 102 37.28 69.15 -9.51
N LYS A 103 36.32 68.21 -9.61
CA LYS A 103 34.89 68.54 -9.49
C LYS A 103 34.56 69.04 -8.08
N LEU A 104 35.09 68.39 -7.05
CA LEU A 104 34.90 68.78 -5.65
C LEU A 104 35.54 70.15 -5.34
N GLU A 105 36.72 70.44 -5.87
CA GLU A 105 37.35 71.78 -5.81
C GLU A 105 36.44 72.86 -6.38
N ASN A 106 35.85 72.62 -7.57
CA ASN A 106 34.92 73.56 -8.19
C ASN A 106 33.64 73.75 -7.35
N VAL A 107 33.10 72.68 -6.76
CA VAL A 107 31.96 72.77 -5.82
C VAL A 107 32.34 73.57 -4.56
N ILE A 108 33.51 73.32 -3.97
CA ILE A 108 34.03 74.07 -2.81
C ILE A 108 34.26 75.55 -3.16
N SER A 109 34.72 75.86 -4.38
CA SER A 109 34.88 77.22 -4.87
C SER A 109 33.54 77.97 -4.97
N ASN A 110 32.51 77.30 -5.52
CA ASN A 110 31.15 77.84 -5.58
C ASN A 110 30.57 78.06 -4.17
N LEU A 111 30.66 77.07 -3.28
CA LEU A 111 30.17 77.19 -1.90
C LEU A 111 30.90 78.29 -1.10
N LYS A 112 32.18 78.55 -1.39
CA LYS A 112 32.91 79.72 -0.83
C LYS A 112 32.38 81.04 -1.37
N CYS A 113 31.97 81.10 -2.64
CA CYS A 113 31.33 82.28 -3.23
C CYS A 113 29.95 82.54 -2.59
N ASP A 114 29.14 81.48 -2.43
CA ASP A 114 27.83 81.55 -1.78
C ASP A 114 27.95 81.95 -0.30
N LEU A 115 28.95 81.41 0.42
CA LEU A 115 29.25 81.85 1.79
C LEU A 115 29.65 83.33 1.85
N ASN A 116 30.52 83.80 0.96
CA ASN A 116 30.94 85.21 0.91
C ASN A 116 29.77 86.17 0.61
N THR A 117 28.80 85.76 -0.22
CA THR A 117 27.59 86.57 -0.47
C THR A 117 26.64 86.56 0.73
N CYS A 118 26.45 85.42 1.39
CA CYS A 118 25.70 85.35 2.66
C CYS A 118 26.36 86.18 3.78
N GLU A 119 27.70 86.19 3.86
CA GLU A 119 28.47 87.04 4.77
C GLU A 119 28.24 88.53 4.50
N PHE A 120 28.23 88.93 3.21
CA PHE A 120 27.95 90.31 2.81
C PHE A 120 26.52 90.73 3.17
N GLU A 121 25.52 89.86 2.94
CA GLU A 121 24.13 90.12 3.34
C GLU A 121 23.96 90.20 4.87
N LYS A 122 24.59 89.29 5.63
CA LYS A 122 24.66 89.32 7.09
C LYS A 122 25.22 90.66 7.58
N ASN A 123 26.36 91.09 7.03
CA ASN A 123 27.02 92.33 7.42
C ASN A 123 26.15 93.57 7.10
N LYS A 124 25.52 93.60 5.92
CA LYS A 124 24.55 94.63 5.54
C LYS A 124 23.35 94.68 6.51
N LEU A 125 22.80 93.53 6.90
CA LEU A 125 21.69 93.45 7.85
C LEU A 125 22.11 93.91 9.27
N THR A 126 23.33 93.63 9.72
CA THR A 126 23.83 94.19 11.00
C THR A 126 24.01 95.71 10.94
N ASP A 127 24.42 96.23 9.80
CA ASP A 127 24.53 97.67 9.52
C ASP A 127 23.16 98.38 9.57
N GLU A 128 22.14 97.77 8.97
CA GLU A 128 20.75 98.26 9.01
C GLU A 128 20.16 98.15 10.43
N LEU A 129 20.50 97.10 11.17
CA LEU A 129 20.10 96.93 12.56
C LEU A 129 20.72 97.99 13.49
N GLU A 130 22.00 98.33 13.34
CA GLU A 130 22.62 99.38 14.17
C GLU A 130 22.08 100.77 13.83
N LYS A 131 21.81 101.07 12.54
CA LYS A 131 21.09 102.28 12.13
C LYS A 131 19.71 102.38 12.81
N ARG A 132 18.98 101.25 12.93
CA ARG A 132 17.74 101.20 13.72
C ARG A 132 17.96 101.39 15.23
N LYS A 133 19.03 100.85 15.83
CA LYS A 133 19.37 101.13 17.25
C LYS A 133 19.68 102.61 17.49
N ASP A 134 20.38 103.28 16.57
CA ASP A 134 20.61 104.72 16.59
C ASP A 134 19.29 105.51 16.54
N GLU A 135 18.33 105.09 15.71
CA GLU A 135 16.98 105.67 15.67
C GLU A 135 16.21 105.44 16.98
N TYR A 136 16.24 104.24 17.55
CA TYR A 136 15.65 103.96 18.86
C TYR A 136 16.27 104.81 19.98
N ARG A 137 17.61 104.93 20.03
CA ARG A 137 18.31 105.80 21.01
C ARG A 137 17.92 107.29 20.85
N LYS A 138 17.68 107.75 19.61
CA LYS A 138 17.15 109.11 19.35
C LYS A 138 15.70 109.26 19.85
N LEU A 139 14.83 108.30 19.55
CA LEU A 139 13.43 108.30 20.02
C LEU A 139 13.34 108.24 21.55
N GLU A 140 14.16 107.41 22.20
CA GLU A 140 14.29 107.34 23.65
C GLU A 140 14.73 108.68 24.26
N SER A 141 15.70 109.38 23.65
CA SER A 141 16.09 110.72 24.10
C SER A 141 14.96 111.75 24.00
N LEU A 142 14.12 111.65 22.96
CA LEU A 142 12.92 112.49 22.78
C LEU A 142 11.84 112.18 23.82
N VAL A 143 11.59 110.90 24.13
CA VAL A 143 10.67 110.47 25.19
C VAL A 143 11.14 111.00 26.54
N ASN A 144 12.41 110.82 26.88
CA ASN A 144 13.00 111.35 28.13
C ASN A 144 12.88 112.87 28.25
N HIS A 145 13.05 113.61 27.14
CA HIS A 145 12.83 115.07 27.10
C HIS A 145 11.36 115.44 27.33
N ILE A 146 10.42 114.74 26.66
CA ILE A 146 8.98 114.93 26.85
C ILE A 146 8.55 114.61 28.28
N GLU A 147 9.12 113.59 28.93
CA GLU A 147 8.87 113.29 30.34
C GLU A 147 9.45 114.33 31.29
N HIS A 148 10.58 114.96 30.94
CA HIS A 148 11.12 116.07 31.73
C HIS A 148 10.23 117.31 31.62
N GLU A 149 9.77 117.65 30.41
CA GLU A 149 8.80 118.73 30.19
C GLU A 149 7.46 118.44 30.88
N LYS A 150 6.95 117.21 30.81
CA LYS A 150 5.74 116.77 31.54
C LYS A 150 5.90 116.98 33.04
N ARG A 151 7.03 116.61 33.63
CA ARG A 151 7.34 116.87 35.05
C ARG A 151 7.44 118.38 35.35
N ARG A 152 8.13 119.14 34.52
CA ARG A 152 8.27 120.61 34.67
C ARG A 152 6.90 121.32 34.63
N LEU A 153 6.02 120.90 33.72
CA LEU A 153 4.66 121.41 33.60
C LEU A 153 3.77 120.95 34.78
N SER A 154 3.85 119.68 35.18
CA SER A 154 3.14 119.16 36.37
C SER A 154 3.50 119.95 37.64
N ASN A 155 4.79 120.20 37.87
CA ASN A 155 5.27 121.01 39.00
C ASN A 155 4.82 122.48 38.91
N LYS A 156 4.55 123.00 37.70
CA LYS A 156 3.98 124.34 37.51
C LYS A 156 2.48 124.34 37.80
N VAL A 157 1.73 123.34 37.34
CA VAL A 157 0.30 123.16 37.63
C VAL A 157 0.09 122.97 39.14
N GLU A 158 0.90 122.16 39.81
CA GLU A 158 0.81 121.97 41.26
C GLU A 158 1.06 123.28 42.03
N LYS A 159 2.07 124.07 41.64
CA LYS A 159 2.29 125.42 42.20
C LYS A 159 1.10 126.35 41.95
N GLN A 160 0.50 126.30 40.76
CA GLN A 160 -0.70 127.09 40.45
C GLN A 160 -1.90 126.64 41.29
N MET A 161 -2.11 125.33 41.49
CA MET A 161 -3.11 124.78 42.41
C MET A 161 -2.87 125.19 43.87
N MET A 162 -1.62 125.31 44.31
CA MET A 162 -1.31 125.82 45.66
C MET A 162 -1.66 127.30 45.77
N THR A 163 -1.30 128.14 44.80
CA THR A 163 -1.73 129.55 44.80
C THR A 163 -3.24 129.71 44.64
N GLU A 164 -3.91 128.80 43.92
CA GLU A 164 -5.37 128.77 43.80
C GLU A 164 -6.02 128.38 45.14
N ARG A 165 -5.50 127.36 45.85
CA ARG A 165 -5.93 127.02 47.21
C ARG A 165 -5.73 128.18 48.18
N GLU A 166 -4.60 128.88 48.10
CA GLU A 166 -4.34 130.07 48.93
C GLU A 166 -5.30 131.21 48.61
N LEU A 167 -5.61 131.46 47.33
CA LEU A 167 -6.61 132.44 46.89
C LEU A 167 -8.04 132.03 47.26
N VAL A 168 -8.40 130.75 47.20
CA VAL A 168 -9.69 130.23 47.65
C VAL A 168 -9.82 130.36 49.16
N LEU A 169 -8.77 130.02 49.93
CA LEU A 169 -8.75 130.25 51.38
C LEU A 169 -8.79 131.75 51.74
N GLU A 170 -8.20 132.63 50.91
CA GLU A 170 -8.32 134.08 51.09
C GLU A 170 -9.71 134.60 50.74
N VAL A 171 -10.35 134.06 49.69
CA VAL A 171 -11.76 134.33 49.37
C VAL A 171 -12.69 133.80 50.47
N GLU A 172 -12.40 132.66 51.08
CA GLU A 172 -13.15 132.14 52.24
C GLU A 172 -12.88 132.95 53.52
N ARG A 173 -11.65 133.45 53.75
CA ARG A 173 -11.35 134.43 54.81
C ARG A 173 -12.14 135.74 54.60
N MET A 174 -12.12 136.30 53.39
CA MET A 174 -12.93 137.50 53.08
C MET A 174 -14.44 137.22 53.21
N ARG A 175 -14.92 136.05 52.76
CA ARG A 175 -16.33 135.65 52.87
C ARG A 175 -16.79 135.40 54.31
N THR A 176 -15.87 135.05 55.22
CA THR A 176 -16.16 134.86 56.65
C THR A 176 -15.95 136.13 57.48
N GLN A 177 -15.05 137.04 57.09
CA GLN A 177 -14.89 138.35 57.74
C GLN A 177 -15.89 139.41 57.27
N TYR A 178 -16.28 139.39 55.99
CA TYR A 178 -17.15 140.40 55.36
C TYR A 178 -18.41 139.73 54.77
N GLY A 179 -19.12 138.97 55.60
CA GLY A 179 -20.21 138.09 55.19
C GLY A 179 -21.36 138.78 54.44
N ILE A 180 -21.46 138.51 53.14
CA ILE A 180 -22.65 138.76 52.31
C ILE A 180 -23.45 137.45 52.18
N LEU A 181 -24.79 137.58 52.10
CA LEU A 181 -25.75 136.51 52.39
C LEU A 181 -25.56 135.22 51.59
N ARG A 182 -26.04 134.12 52.20
CA ARG A 182 -26.39 132.90 51.49
C ARG A 182 -27.54 133.16 50.52
N THR A 183 -27.42 132.64 49.30
CA THR A 183 -28.54 132.21 48.46
C THR A 183 -28.20 130.85 47.86
N ASP A 184 -29.15 129.91 47.89
CA ASP A 184 -28.90 128.52 47.53
C ASP A 184 -28.85 128.29 46.01
N ARG A 185 -27.61 128.27 45.51
CA ARG A 185 -27.06 127.22 44.64
C ARG A 185 -28.00 126.63 43.56
N SER A 186 -27.95 127.22 42.37
CA SER A 186 -28.17 126.46 41.12
C SER A 186 -26.81 126.00 40.55
N PRO A 187 -26.59 124.70 40.29
CA PRO A 187 -25.72 124.26 39.20
C PRO A 187 -26.44 124.69 37.91
N SER A 188 -26.02 125.69 37.13
CA SER A 188 -24.70 126.21 36.77
C SER A 188 -23.89 125.28 35.87
N ARG A 189 -23.37 125.88 34.79
CA ARG A 189 -22.75 125.26 33.59
C ARG A 189 -21.54 124.35 33.87
N LEU A 190 -21.02 124.36 35.10
CA LEU A 190 -20.00 123.41 35.55
C LEU A 190 -20.54 121.98 35.61
N ASP A 191 -21.81 121.79 35.99
CA ASP A 191 -22.45 120.46 36.11
C ASP A 191 -22.57 119.78 34.74
N SER A 192 -22.96 120.55 33.71
CA SER A 192 -22.93 120.09 32.31
C SER A 192 -21.52 119.82 31.78
N PHE A 193 -20.49 120.49 32.31
CA PHE A 193 -19.11 120.28 31.88
C PHE A 193 -18.49 119.02 32.51
N VAL A 194 -18.80 118.75 33.79
CA VAL A 194 -18.50 117.45 34.42
C VAL A 194 -19.16 116.33 33.62
N LYS A 195 -20.43 116.48 33.25
CA LYS A 195 -21.15 115.46 32.48
C LYS A 195 -20.51 115.16 31.12
N THR A 196 -20.06 116.17 30.37
CA THR A 196 -19.31 115.93 29.12
C THR A 196 -17.98 115.19 29.33
N LEU A 197 -17.31 115.38 30.47
CA LEU A 197 -16.09 114.62 30.81
C LEU A 197 -16.42 113.15 31.19
N GLU A 198 -17.61 112.89 31.73
CA GLU A 198 -18.10 111.52 31.95
C GLU A 198 -18.45 110.83 30.62
N ASP A 199 -19.09 111.55 29.71
CA ASP A 199 -19.39 111.05 28.35
C ASP A 199 -18.09 110.74 27.57
N GLU A 200 -17.05 111.59 27.66
CA GLU A 200 -15.72 111.35 27.07
C GLU A 200 -15.00 110.14 27.69
N ARG A 201 -15.04 109.99 29.02
CA ARG A 201 -14.51 108.81 29.73
C ARG A 201 -15.13 107.51 29.20
N ASP A 202 -16.45 107.48 29.08
CA ASP A 202 -17.18 106.28 28.70
C ASP A 202 -17.04 105.99 27.19
N TYR A 203 -16.89 107.02 26.36
CA TYR A 203 -16.49 106.86 24.95
C TYR A 203 -15.16 106.09 24.84
N TYR A 204 -14.09 106.55 25.51
CA TYR A 204 -12.78 105.87 25.46
C TYR A 204 -12.82 104.45 26.05
N LYS A 205 -13.64 104.20 27.08
CA LYS A 205 -13.87 102.86 27.61
C LYS A 205 -14.48 101.93 26.56
N THR A 206 -15.53 102.37 25.85
CA THR A 206 -16.14 101.54 24.79
C THR A 206 -15.24 101.32 23.58
N GLU A 207 -14.27 102.21 23.31
CA GLU A 207 -13.29 102.01 22.24
C GLU A 207 -12.20 101.01 22.64
N MET A 208 -11.75 101.02 23.90
CA MET A 208 -10.88 99.97 24.44
C MET A 208 -11.57 98.60 24.37
N GLU A 209 -12.84 98.51 24.74
CA GLU A 209 -13.67 97.29 24.64
C GLU A 209 -13.90 96.83 23.17
N LYS A 210 -13.70 97.68 22.16
CA LYS A 210 -13.69 97.27 20.73
C LYS A 210 -12.33 96.70 20.33
N LEU A 211 -11.24 97.38 20.70
CA LEU A 211 -9.87 96.92 20.44
C LEU A 211 -9.59 95.56 21.08
N GLU A 212 -10.03 95.36 22.33
CA GLU A 212 -9.90 94.11 23.06
C GLU A 212 -10.68 92.95 22.40
N ARG A 213 -11.84 93.23 21.78
CA ARG A 213 -12.58 92.25 20.96
C ARG A 213 -11.87 91.90 19.65
N VAL A 214 -11.14 92.84 19.04
CA VAL A 214 -10.34 92.59 17.82
C VAL A 214 -9.10 91.73 18.14
N VAL A 215 -8.48 91.93 19.30
CA VAL A 215 -7.34 91.11 19.77
C VAL A 215 -7.77 89.69 20.11
N ASN A 216 -8.90 89.51 20.80
CA ASN A 216 -9.40 88.19 21.22
C ASN A 216 -9.89 87.28 20.07
N LEU A 217 -10.03 87.79 18.83
CA LEU A 217 -10.39 87.00 17.65
C LEU A 217 -9.25 86.12 17.08
N LYS A 218 -8.08 86.08 17.73
CA LYS A 218 -6.89 85.31 17.28
C LYS A 218 -6.38 84.25 18.26
N SER A 219 -7.19 83.77 19.21
CA SER A 219 -6.78 82.64 20.06
C SER A 219 -7.92 81.73 20.49
N SER A 220 -7.69 80.42 20.33
CA SER A 220 -8.51 79.27 20.76
C SER A 220 -9.88 79.10 20.09
N VAL A 221 -10.00 78.08 19.24
CA VAL A 221 -11.28 77.47 18.84
C VAL A 221 -11.37 76.09 19.47
N LEU A 222 -11.95 76.02 20.67
CA LEU A 222 -12.44 74.79 21.31
C LEU A 222 -13.88 75.06 21.77
N GLY A 223 -14.80 74.19 21.36
CA GLY A 223 -16.23 74.52 21.24
C GLY A 223 -17.12 74.12 22.44
N HIS A 224 -18.34 73.65 22.11
CA HIS A 224 -19.57 73.54 22.93
C HIS A 224 -20.46 74.81 22.84
N SER A 225 -21.78 74.74 22.61
CA SER A 225 -22.64 73.58 22.26
C SER A 225 -24.00 74.04 21.67
N ARG A 226 -24.75 73.07 21.11
CA ARG A 226 -26.22 72.98 20.97
C ARG A 226 -26.99 73.67 19.82
N LEU A 227 -27.88 72.82 19.27
CA LEU A 227 -29.21 73.05 18.69
C LEU A 227 -29.38 73.45 17.20
N GLU A 228 -29.76 72.41 16.45
CA GLU A 228 -30.94 72.33 15.55
C GLU A 228 -30.88 72.67 14.05
N SER A 229 -31.44 71.71 13.31
CA SER A 229 -32.21 71.83 12.08
C SER A 229 -31.52 72.00 10.71
N SER A 230 -31.17 70.82 10.16
CA SER A 230 -31.68 70.34 8.86
C SER A 230 -31.02 70.75 7.52
N ARG A 231 -30.99 69.76 6.62
CA ARG A 231 -30.80 69.80 5.14
C ARG A 231 -29.36 69.77 4.59
N SER A 232 -29.06 68.64 3.95
CA SER A 232 -28.01 68.38 2.94
C SER A 232 -28.25 69.21 1.64
N PRO A 233 -27.35 69.25 0.61
CA PRO A 233 -26.34 68.23 0.26
C PRO A 233 -24.96 68.72 -0.29
N SER A 234 -24.16 67.73 -0.75
CA SER A 234 -23.05 67.75 -1.73
C SER A 234 -21.65 68.34 -1.39
N SER A 235 -20.72 67.43 -1.02
CA SER A 235 -19.29 67.36 -1.43
C SER A 235 -18.30 68.45 -0.95
N PRO A 236 -16.95 68.25 -1.00
CA PRO A 236 -16.17 67.11 -1.54
C PRO A 236 -15.06 66.51 -0.64
N ASP A 237 -14.53 65.37 -1.11
CA ASP A 237 -13.18 64.77 -0.95
C ASP A 237 -12.61 64.27 0.42
N LYS A 238 -11.85 63.16 0.32
CA LYS A 238 -10.94 62.47 1.26
C LYS A 238 -11.16 62.61 2.79
N GLY A 239 -11.99 61.71 3.33
CA GLY A 239 -12.07 61.43 4.77
C GLY A 239 -12.87 60.18 5.15
N ALA A 240 -13.01 59.18 4.27
CA ALA A 240 -13.97 58.08 4.43
C ALA A 240 -13.39 56.70 4.08
N GLY A 241 -13.67 55.72 4.95
CA GLY A 241 -13.29 54.30 4.80
C GLY A 241 -13.90 53.47 5.93
N PHE A 242 -13.30 53.51 7.12
CA PHE A 242 -13.78 52.78 8.30
C PHE A 242 -15.22 53.15 8.74
N ASN A 243 -15.56 54.44 8.73
CA ASN A 243 -16.89 54.93 9.13
C ASN A 243 -18.00 54.74 8.05
N SER A 244 -17.66 54.17 6.90
CA SER A 244 -18.64 53.64 5.93
C SER A 244 -18.90 52.17 6.21
N GLU A 245 -17.84 51.37 6.37
CA GLU A 245 -17.91 49.93 6.60
C GLU A 245 -18.68 49.58 7.88
N LEU A 246 -18.36 50.24 8.99
CA LEU A 246 -19.06 50.06 10.28
C LEU A 246 -20.57 50.37 10.18
N ARG A 247 -20.97 51.29 9.28
CA ARG A 247 -22.38 51.63 9.01
C ARG A 247 -23.04 50.75 7.94
N ARG A 248 -22.27 50.00 7.13
CA ARG A 248 -22.82 48.92 6.30
C ARG A 248 -23.05 47.69 7.17
N ILE A 249 -22.03 47.25 7.91
CA ILE A 249 -22.10 46.16 8.91
C ILE A 249 -23.20 46.39 9.95
N THR A 250 -23.39 47.63 10.44
CA THR A 250 -24.50 47.93 11.36
C THR A 250 -25.87 47.68 10.72
N ARG A 251 -26.09 48.08 9.47
CA ARG A 251 -27.35 47.82 8.76
C ARG A 251 -27.51 46.34 8.42
N GLU A 252 -26.47 45.70 7.91
CA GLU A 252 -26.45 44.26 7.63
C GLU A 252 -26.80 43.46 8.90
N ARG A 253 -26.25 43.85 10.07
CA ARG A 253 -26.61 43.28 11.38
C ARG A 253 -28.04 43.60 11.80
N ASP A 254 -28.53 44.82 11.60
CA ASP A 254 -29.92 45.20 11.95
C ASP A 254 -30.95 44.54 11.02
N ASP A 255 -30.62 44.31 9.74
CA ASP A 255 -31.43 43.59 8.77
C ASP A 255 -31.43 42.08 9.05
N LEU A 256 -30.28 41.50 9.41
CA LEU A 256 -30.19 40.12 9.89
C LEU A 256 -30.90 39.92 11.23
N GLN A 257 -30.82 40.88 12.16
CA GLN A 257 -31.60 40.89 13.39
C GLN A 257 -33.10 40.94 13.08
N ASN A 258 -33.55 41.82 12.18
CA ASN A 258 -34.94 41.87 11.71
C ASN A 258 -35.38 40.57 11.00
N MET A 259 -34.47 39.83 10.38
CA MET A 259 -34.76 38.53 9.75
C MET A 259 -34.87 37.42 10.81
N LEU A 260 -33.99 37.40 11.81
CA LEU A 260 -34.07 36.52 12.98
C LEU A 260 -35.36 36.77 13.77
N ASP A 261 -35.69 38.04 14.03
CA ASP A 261 -36.95 38.46 14.67
C ASP A 261 -38.21 37.98 13.92
N ARG A 262 -38.12 37.77 12.59
CA ARG A 262 -39.19 37.20 11.77
C ARG A 262 -39.20 35.68 11.86
N PHE A 263 -38.04 35.02 11.78
CA PHE A 263 -37.95 33.57 11.96
C PHE A 263 -38.37 33.13 13.36
N GLU A 264 -38.06 33.90 14.41
CA GLU A 264 -38.45 33.62 15.78
C GLU A 264 -39.97 33.79 15.99
N LYS A 265 -40.58 34.82 15.39
CA LYS A 265 -42.04 34.96 15.34
C LYS A 265 -42.70 33.82 14.55
N HIS A 266 -42.13 33.43 13.41
CA HIS A 266 -42.65 32.33 12.59
C HIS A 266 -42.50 30.97 13.30
N MET A 267 -41.42 30.77 14.07
CA MET A 267 -41.23 29.64 14.99
C MET A 267 -42.26 29.63 16.12
N ALA A 268 -42.53 30.76 16.75
CA ALA A 268 -43.56 30.88 17.80
C ALA A 268 -44.97 30.58 17.24
N GLU A 269 -45.26 31.03 16.01
CA GLU A 269 -46.52 30.74 15.30
C GLU A 269 -46.63 29.24 14.92
N ILE A 270 -45.56 28.62 14.42
CA ILE A 270 -45.51 27.16 14.18
C ILE A 270 -45.71 26.39 15.50
N GLN A 271 -45.11 26.82 16.62
CA GLN A 271 -45.32 26.20 17.93
C GLN A 271 -46.74 26.39 18.46
N LEU A 272 -47.42 27.50 18.14
CA LEU A 272 -48.85 27.70 18.43
C LEU A 272 -49.74 26.79 17.57
N ASN A 273 -49.46 26.69 16.27
CA ASN A 273 -50.18 25.81 15.36
C ASN A 273 -50.02 24.32 15.74
N VAL A 274 -48.82 23.89 16.13
CA VAL A 274 -48.57 22.55 16.70
C VAL A 274 -49.40 22.31 17.96
N LYS A 275 -49.52 23.30 18.86
CA LYS A 275 -50.39 23.19 20.05
C LYS A 275 -51.87 23.09 19.68
N SER A 276 -52.34 23.85 18.70
CA SER A 276 -53.72 23.78 18.20
C SER A 276 -54.03 22.42 17.58
N LEU A 277 -53.18 21.93 16.67
CA LEU A 277 -53.32 20.62 16.02
C LEU A 277 -53.21 19.46 17.02
N THR A 278 -52.40 19.62 18.08
CA THR A 278 -52.34 18.66 19.20
C THR A 278 -53.68 18.61 19.96
N ALA A 279 -54.29 19.75 20.25
CA ALA A 279 -55.60 19.82 20.89
C ALA A 279 -56.73 19.27 20.01
N GLU A 280 -56.69 19.50 18.69
CA GLU A 280 -57.66 18.94 17.73
C GLU A 280 -57.53 17.43 17.60
N ARG A 281 -56.28 16.91 17.52
CA ARG A 281 -55.99 15.46 17.57
C ARG A 281 -56.58 14.81 18.81
N ASP A 282 -56.37 15.39 19.99
CA ASP A 282 -56.82 14.80 21.25
C ASP A 282 -58.34 14.92 21.45
N LYS A 283 -58.96 15.97 20.90
CA LYS A 283 -60.42 16.10 20.79
C LYS A 283 -61.03 15.06 19.87
N LEU A 284 -60.42 14.79 18.71
CA LEU A 284 -60.85 13.73 17.78
C LEU A 284 -60.68 12.34 18.40
N ARG A 285 -59.60 12.12 19.15
CA ARG A 285 -59.35 10.86 19.86
C ARG A 285 -60.43 10.56 20.92
N LEU A 286 -60.84 11.58 21.68
CA LEU A 286 -61.97 11.46 22.63
C LEU A 286 -63.29 11.09 21.95
N LEU A 287 -63.59 11.68 20.78
CA LEU A 287 -64.81 11.37 20.03
C LEU A 287 -64.80 9.95 19.43
N TYR A 288 -63.62 9.45 19.01
CA TYR A 288 -63.45 8.08 18.53
C TYR A 288 -63.68 7.06 19.65
N ASP A 289 -63.04 7.28 20.81
CA ASP A 289 -63.21 6.47 22.03
C ASP A 289 -64.64 6.49 22.59
N GLN A 290 -65.44 7.50 22.25
CA GLN A 290 -66.85 7.62 22.64
C GLN A 290 -67.75 6.82 21.68
N SER A 291 -67.58 7.00 20.37
CA SER A 291 -68.30 6.26 19.32
C SER A 291 -68.10 4.73 19.45
N GLN A 292 -66.87 4.28 19.73
CA GLN A 292 -66.55 2.85 19.85
C GLN A 292 -67.24 2.14 21.04
N LYS A 293 -67.81 2.88 22.01
CA LYS A 293 -68.44 2.31 23.21
C LYS A 293 -69.96 2.12 23.12
N GLU A 294 -70.62 2.67 22.09
CA GLU A 294 -72.09 2.57 21.95
C GLU A 294 -72.55 1.32 21.15
N SER A 295 -71.61 0.55 20.59
CA SER A 295 -71.89 -0.54 19.65
C SER A 295 -71.92 -1.97 20.25
N ILE A 296 -72.12 -2.12 21.57
CA ILE A 296 -72.07 -3.43 22.28
C ILE A 296 -73.33 -3.67 23.16
N VAL A 297 -74.50 -3.19 22.72
CA VAL A 297 -75.82 -3.47 23.33
C VAL A 297 -76.86 -3.69 22.23
N LEU A 298 -77.87 -4.55 22.48
CA LEU A 298 -78.86 -5.14 21.53
C LEU A 298 -78.31 -6.39 20.79
N ARG A 299 -79.04 -7.52 20.61
CA ARG A 299 -80.45 -7.91 20.91
C ARG A 299 -80.63 -9.46 20.92
N ASP A 300 -81.79 -9.99 21.37
CA ASP A 300 -82.06 -11.44 21.57
C ASP A 300 -83.52 -11.91 21.20
N ALA A 301 -83.67 -13.13 20.61
CA ALA A 301 -84.80 -14.14 20.49
C ALA A 301 -86.33 -13.73 20.29
N PRO A 302 -87.40 -14.59 20.35
CA PRO A 302 -87.66 -16.08 20.14
C PRO A 302 -89.02 -16.53 19.38
N HIS A 303 -89.34 -17.86 19.29
CA HIS A 303 -90.70 -18.56 19.17
C HIS A 303 -91.52 -18.61 17.81
N LYS A 304 -92.60 -19.40 17.46
CA LYS A 304 -93.39 -20.68 17.82
C LYS A 304 -94.57 -20.95 16.78
N GLU A 305 -95.47 -21.98 16.65
CA GLU A 305 -95.59 -23.48 16.91
C GLU A 305 -97.05 -24.09 16.58
N TYR A 306 -97.24 -25.42 16.31
CA TYR A 306 -98.50 -26.31 16.29
C TYR A 306 -99.67 -26.14 15.22
N GLN A 307 -100.69 -27.03 14.94
CA GLN A 307 -100.92 -28.54 14.81
C GLN A 307 -102.36 -28.94 14.21
N ASP A 308 -102.68 -30.25 13.98
CA ASP A 308 -104.00 -31.01 13.78
C ASP A 308 -104.94 -30.80 12.52
N GLU A 309 -105.99 -31.62 12.17
CA GLU A 309 -106.28 -33.10 12.07
C GLU A 309 -107.66 -33.38 11.33
N LEU A 310 -107.94 -34.64 10.87
CA LEU A 310 -109.27 -35.36 10.82
C LEU A 310 -110.19 -35.51 9.54
N LEU A 311 -110.22 -36.72 8.92
CA LEU A 311 -111.31 -37.54 8.28
C LEU A 311 -112.31 -37.01 7.20
N HIS A 312 -113.05 -37.79 6.37
CA HIS A 312 -112.90 -39.13 5.69
C HIS A 312 -114.14 -39.43 4.77
N VAL A 313 -114.01 -40.27 3.73
CA VAL A 313 -115.03 -40.95 2.88
C VAL A 313 -116.17 -40.17 2.15
N GLU A 314 -115.85 -39.12 1.39
CA GLU A 314 -116.47 -38.92 0.04
C GLU A 314 -115.43 -39.32 -1.04
N GLU A 315 -114.60 -40.31 -0.70
CA GLU A 315 -113.27 -40.46 -1.25
C GLU A 315 -113.22 -41.41 -2.45
N GLU A 316 -114.05 -42.46 -2.52
CA GLU A 316 -113.84 -43.54 -3.51
C GLU A 316 -114.23 -43.18 -4.95
N LYS A 317 -115.28 -42.38 -5.17
CA LYS A 317 -115.65 -41.92 -6.53
C LYS A 317 -114.92 -40.65 -6.95
N ASN A 318 -114.49 -39.84 -5.97
CA ASN A 318 -113.51 -38.80 -6.25
C ASN A 318 -112.13 -39.43 -6.54
N LEU A 319 -111.78 -40.58 -5.95
CA LEU A 319 -110.46 -41.18 -5.98
C LEU A 319 -109.88 -41.26 -7.39
N VAL A 320 -110.58 -41.82 -8.37
CA VAL A 320 -110.01 -41.99 -9.72
C VAL A 320 -109.77 -40.65 -10.45
N VAL A 321 -110.58 -39.63 -10.15
CA VAL A 321 -110.40 -38.27 -10.70
C VAL A 321 -109.37 -37.48 -9.89
N SER A 322 -109.30 -37.67 -8.57
CA SER A 322 -108.24 -37.13 -7.73
C SER A 322 -106.93 -37.83 -7.99
N ASP A 323 -106.88 -39.07 -8.47
CA ASP A 323 -105.67 -39.83 -8.77
C ASP A 323 -105.09 -39.42 -10.11
N LEU A 324 -105.92 -39.19 -11.14
CA LEU A 324 -105.46 -38.54 -12.36
C LEU A 324 -105.07 -37.07 -12.13
N ARG A 325 -105.77 -36.34 -11.25
CA ARG A 325 -105.34 -35.00 -10.80
C ARG A 325 -104.12 -35.05 -9.88
N ARG A 326 -103.91 -36.12 -9.12
CA ARG A 326 -102.76 -36.30 -8.22
C ARG A 326 -101.54 -36.69 -9.04
N VAL A 327 -101.63 -37.59 -10.00
CA VAL A 327 -100.53 -37.85 -10.95
C VAL A 327 -100.23 -36.60 -11.80
N ALA A 328 -101.24 -35.81 -12.18
CA ALA A 328 -101.00 -34.51 -12.80
C ALA A 328 -100.32 -33.51 -11.83
N ALA A 329 -100.80 -33.39 -10.59
CA ALA A 329 -100.22 -32.51 -9.57
C ALA A 329 -98.86 -33.00 -9.05
N GLU A 330 -98.57 -34.30 -9.09
CA GLU A 330 -97.27 -34.93 -8.81
C GLU A 330 -96.32 -34.64 -9.98
N ASN A 331 -96.80 -34.64 -11.23
CA ASN A 331 -95.99 -34.21 -12.38
C ASN A 331 -95.74 -32.69 -12.37
N GLU A 332 -96.71 -31.86 -11.98
CA GLU A 332 -96.45 -30.42 -11.77
C GLU A 332 -95.58 -30.19 -10.52
N CYS A 333 -95.79 -30.88 -9.40
CA CYS A 333 -94.92 -30.78 -8.22
C CYS A 333 -93.50 -31.31 -8.47
N LEU A 334 -93.31 -32.33 -9.31
CA LEU A 334 -91.98 -32.81 -9.71
C LEU A 334 -91.33 -31.87 -10.74
N LYS A 335 -92.12 -31.17 -11.57
CA LYS A 335 -91.60 -30.03 -12.34
C LYS A 335 -91.23 -28.88 -11.42
N ASP A 336 -92.02 -28.57 -10.40
CA ASP A 336 -91.79 -27.49 -9.45
C ASP A 336 -90.60 -27.80 -8.52
N GLU A 337 -90.40 -29.05 -8.10
CA GLU A 337 -89.16 -29.48 -7.44
C GLU A 337 -87.97 -29.42 -8.39
N LEU A 338 -88.14 -29.79 -9.67
CA LEU A 338 -87.07 -29.71 -10.66
C LEU A 338 -86.71 -28.26 -11.01
N THR A 339 -87.69 -27.35 -11.12
CA THR A 339 -87.44 -25.91 -11.31
C THR A 339 -86.85 -25.30 -10.05
N VAL A 340 -87.35 -25.60 -8.86
CA VAL A 340 -86.77 -25.13 -7.58
C VAL A 340 -85.33 -25.65 -7.39
N GLN A 341 -85.02 -26.90 -7.76
CA GLN A 341 -83.64 -27.40 -7.74
C GLN A 341 -82.77 -26.80 -8.87
N GLN A 342 -83.34 -26.51 -10.03
CA GLN A 342 -82.62 -25.84 -11.12
C GLN A 342 -82.39 -24.34 -10.81
N GLU A 343 -83.30 -23.70 -10.07
CA GLU A 343 -83.19 -22.34 -9.54
C GLU A 343 -82.24 -22.27 -8.35
N SER A 344 -82.26 -23.25 -7.43
CA SER A 344 -81.27 -23.32 -6.34
C SER A 344 -79.87 -23.57 -6.90
N TYR A 345 -79.70 -24.52 -7.83
CA TYR A 345 -78.44 -24.78 -8.50
C TYR A 345 -77.95 -23.59 -9.34
N THR A 346 -78.83 -22.88 -10.06
CA THR A 346 -78.42 -21.66 -10.79
C THR A 346 -78.14 -20.49 -9.85
N SER A 347 -78.83 -20.37 -8.71
CA SER A 347 -78.52 -19.41 -7.65
C SER A 347 -77.17 -19.68 -7.00
N GLU A 348 -76.88 -20.93 -6.65
CA GLU A 348 -75.58 -21.35 -6.10
C GLU A 348 -74.46 -21.16 -7.13
N LYS A 349 -74.64 -21.64 -8.37
CA LYS A 349 -73.73 -21.40 -9.48
C LYS A 349 -73.48 -19.90 -9.70
N SER A 350 -74.50 -19.05 -9.59
CA SER A 350 -74.33 -17.60 -9.68
C SER A 350 -73.55 -17.01 -8.50
N LYS A 351 -73.78 -17.50 -7.26
CA LYS A 351 -72.99 -17.11 -6.07
C LYS A 351 -71.53 -17.53 -6.20
N PHE A 352 -71.27 -18.74 -6.71
CA PHE A 352 -69.91 -19.20 -7.01
C PHE A 352 -69.25 -18.38 -8.12
N PHE A 353 -69.96 -18.05 -9.21
CA PHE A 353 -69.43 -17.13 -10.24
C PHE A 353 -69.12 -15.74 -9.69
N GLN A 354 -70.03 -15.16 -8.90
CA GLN A 354 -69.77 -13.87 -8.25
C GLN A 354 -68.55 -13.97 -7.32
N ARG A 355 -68.43 -15.04 -6.54
CA ARG A 355 -67.29 -15.23 -5.64
C ARG A 355 -65.97 -15.46 -6.38
N ILE A 356 -65.99 -16.11 -7.53
CA ILE A 356 -64.82 -16.23 -8.42
C ILE A 356 -64.43 -14.84 -8.93
N VAL A 357 -65.38 -14.04 -9.44
CA VAL A 357 -65.11 -12.67 -9.94
C VAL A 357 -64.60 -11.74 -8.84
N GLU A 358 -65.11 -11.85 -7.60
CA GLU A 358 -64.59 -11.15 -6.42
C GLU A 358 -63.13 -11.53 -6.14
N LEU A 359 -62.81 -12.83 -6.15
CA LEU A 359 -61.45 -13.32 -5.92
C LEU A 359 -60.51 -12.93 -7.07
N GLU A 360 -60.97 -12.96 -8.32
CA GLU A 360 -60.24 -12.48 -9.50
C GLU A 360 -60.01 -10.96 -9.47
N SER A 361 -60.92 -10.16 -8.89
CA SER A 361 -60.64 -8.74 -8.59
C SER A 361 -59.53 -8.65 -7.54
N ASN A 362 -59.75 -9.21 -6.34
CA ASN A 362 -58.80 -9.12 -5.23
C ASN A 362 -57.39 -9.62 -5.61
N ILE A 363 -57.27 -10.63 -6.48
CA ILE A 363 -55.99 -11.08 -7.03
C ILE A 363 -55.37 -9.99 -7.92
N ARG A 364 -56.10 -9.42 -8.88
CA ARG A 364 -55.57 -8.32 -9.72
C ARG A 364 -55.18 -7.09 -8.90
N ASP A 365 -55.97 -6.78 -7.88
CA ASP A 365 -55.73 -5.65 -6.98
C ASP A 365 -54.41 -5.88 -6.19
N LEU A 366 -54.25 -7.05 -5.55
CA LEU A 366 -53.00 -7.46 -4.89
C LEU A 366 -51.81 -7.61 -5.87
N GLU A 367 -52.04 -7.98 -7.12
CA GLU A 367 -50.99 -8.04 -8.14
C GLU A 367 -50.55 -6.65 -8.61
N SER A 368 -51.42 -5.64 -8.56
CA SER A 368 -51.08 -4.24 -8.83
C SER A 368 -50.28 -3.64 -7.66
N GLU A 369 -50.73 -3.80 -6.41
CA GLU A 369 -49.99 -3.41 -5.20
C GLU A 369 -48.60 -4.03 -5.18
N ARG A 370 -48.48 -5.32 -5.51
CA ARG A 370 -47.19 -6.04 -5.62
C ARG A 370 -46.29 -5.47 -6.72
N CYS A 371 -46.84 -4.89 -7.78
CA CYS A 371 -46.06 -4.24 -8.83
C CYS A 371 -45.62 -2.82 -8.42
N GLU A 372 -46.48 -2.05 -7.75
CA GLU A 372 -46.14 -0.73 -7.20
C GLU A 372 -45.09 -0.83 -6.08
N LEU A 373 -45.22 -1.83 -5.20
CA LEU A 373 -44.20 -2.15 -4.18
C LEU A 373 -42.87 -2.60 -4.81
N LYS A 374 -42.89 -3.25 -5.98
CA LYS A 374 -41.65 -3.58 -6.73
C LYS A 374 -41.02 -2.34 -7.36
N SER A 375 -41.81 -1.42 -7.90
CA SER A 375 -41.31 -0.14 -8.43
C SER A 375 -40.65 0.65 -7.31
N THR A 376 -41.39 0.96 -6.24
CA THR A 376 -40.87 1.75 -5.11
C THR A 376 -39.65 1.13 -4.44
N VAL A 377 -39.54 -0.20 -4.36
CA VAL A 377 -38.31 -0.89 -3.90
C VAL A 377 -37.15 -0.78 -4.90
N SER A 378 -37.42 -0.63 -6.19
CA SER A 378 -36.38 -0.30 -7.19
C SER A 378 -35.94 1.16 -7.06
N ASP A 379 -36.89 2.09 -6.97
CA ASP A 379 -36.67 3.53 -6.85
C ASP A 379 -35.87 3.86 -5.58
N LEU A 380 -36.19 3.21 -4.45
CA LEU A 380 -35.45 3.33 -3.19
C LEU A 380 -34.03 2.72 -3.27
N LYS A 381 -33.82 1.66 -4.05
CA LYS A 381 -32.47 1.11 -4.28
C LYS A 381 -31.60 2.03 -5.11
N GLU A 382 -32.17 2.69 -6.12
CA GLU A 382 -31.46 3.70 -6.91
C GLU A 382 -31.13 4.92 -6.04
N GLN A 383 -32.06 5.39 -5.21
CA GLN A 383 -31.81 6.47 -4.24
C GLN A 383 -30.71 6.08 -3.23
N ILE A 384 -30.70 4.85 -2.71
CA ILE A 384 -29.62 4.35 -1.84
C ILE A 384 -28.29 4.32 -2.60
N ALA A 385 -28.25 3.84 -3.84
CA ALA A 385 -27.01 3.80 -4.64
C ALA A 385 -26.47 5.21 -4.96
N LEU A 386 -27.35 6.19 -5.18
CA LEU A 386 -26.98 7.61 -5.35
C LEU A 386 -26.44 8.20 -4.03
N LEU A 387 -27.13 7.97 -2.90
CA LEU A 387 -26.68 8.43 -1.59
C LEU A 387 -25.36 7.77 -1.14
N GLU A 388 -25.15 6.49 -1.46
CA GLU A 388 -23.86 5.82 -1.26
C GLU A 388 -22.75 6.43 -2.12
N LYS A 389 -23.04 6.76 -3.38
CA LYS A 389 -22.09 7.42 -4.28
C LYS A 389 -21.73 8.82 -3.77
N ASP A 390 -22.73 9.60 -3.35
CA ASP A 390 -22.52 10.95 -2.83
C ASP A 390 -21.79 10.93 -1.48
N ALA A 391 -22.05 9.94 -0.63
CA ALA A 391 -21.30 9.72 0.62
C ALA A 391 -19.84 9.33 0.35
N ARG A 392 -19.56 8.51 -0.67
CA ARG A 392 -18.18 8.21 -1.11
C ARG A 392 -17.50 9.46 -1.63
N LEU A 393 -18.14 10.21 -2.54
CA LEU A 393 -17.60 11.48 -3.05
C LEU A 393 -17.36 12.51 -1.93
N GLN A 394 -18.21 12.58 -0.91
CA GLN A 394 -17.96 13.43 0.26
C GLN A 394 -16.77 12.91 1.10
N SER A 395 -16.63 11.60 1.28
CA SER A 395 -15.47 10.99 1.95
C SER A 395 -14.16 11.25 1.20
N ASP A 396 -14.16 11.12 -0.13
CA ASP A 396 -13.00 11.33 -0.99
C ASP A 396 -12.58 12.82 -0.98
N ASN A 397 -13.56 13.74 -1.05
CA ASN A 397 -13.31 15.18 -0.89
C ASN A 397 -12.80 15.54 0.52
N LEU A 398 -13.29 14.89 1.58
CA LEU A 398 -12.78 15.08 2.94
C LEU A 398 -11.35 14.55 3.10
N ALA A 399 -11.01 13.44 2.47
CA ALA A 399 -9.64 12.93 2.42
C ALA A 399 -8.72 13.90 1.67
N GLN A 400 -9.11 14.37 0.48
CA GLN A 400 -8.33 15.36 -0.28
C GLN A 400 -8.11 16.65 0.52
N THR A 401 -9.15 17.21 1.14
CA THR A 401 -9.00 18.44 1.94
C THR A 401 -8.18 18.23 3.23
N LEU A 402 -8.11 17.01 3.77
CA LEU A 402 -7.21 16.66 4.86
C LEU A 402 -5.75 16.60 4.40
N ASP A 403 -5.50 16.00 3.23
CA ASP A 403 -4.17 15.92 2.62
C ASP A 403 -3.67 17.31 2.17
N ASP A 404 -4.52 18.13 1.55
CA ASP A 404 -4.24 19.54 1.24
C ASP A 404 -3.93 20.33 2.53
N SER A 405 -4.71 20.10 3.60
CA SER A 405 -4.46 20.69 4.92
C SER A 405 -3.16 20.16 5.56
N SER A 406 -2.66 19.00 5.17
CA SER A 406 -1.35 18.49 5.60
C SER A 406 -0.21 19.15 4.82
N GLN A 407 -0.38 19.34 3.51
CA GLN A 407 0.55 20.05 2.63
C GLN A 407 0.70 21.51 3.06
N TYR A 408 -0.41 22.25 3.27
CA TYR A 408 -0.36 23.62 3.78
C TYR A 408 0.27 23.72 5.18
N LYS A 409 0.17 22.69 6.04
CA LYS A 409 0.90 22.65 7.32
C LYS A 409 2.40 22.45 7.12
N ALA A 410 2.80 21.59 6.18
CA ALA A 410 4.20 21.38 5.82
C ALA A 410 4.81 22.66 5.22
N GLU A 411 4.15 23.29 4.25
CA GLU A 411 4.54 24.59 3.68
C GLU A 411 4.66 25.67 4.76
N LEU A 412 3.65 25.80 5.64
CA LEU A 412 3.69 26.75 6.76
C LEU A 412 4.83 26.47 7.75
N SER A 413 5.23 25.21 7.92
CA SER A 413 6.40 24.86 8.74
C SER A 413 7.72 25.21 8.05
N SER A 414 7.82 25.01 6.74
CA SER A 414 8.97 25.39 5.91
C SER A 414 9.14 26.92 5.86
N LEU A 415 8.05 27.65 5.62
CA LEU A 415 8.04 29.12 5.64
C LEU A 415 8.38 29.68 7.03
N ARG A 416 8.00 29.02 8.13
CA ARG A 416 8.44 29.40 9.48
C ARG A 416 9.93 29.18 9.69
N LEU A 417 10.49 28.06 9.22
CA LEU A 417 11.93 27.78 9.31
C LEU A 417 12.73 28.80 8.49
N LEU A 418 12.30 29.08 7.25
CA LEU A 418 12.91 30.09 6.40
C LEU A 418 12.82 31.49 7.01
N ASN A 419 11.67 31.85 7.60
CA ASN A 419 11.52 33.15 8.27
C ASN A 419 12.40 33.26 9.52
N ALA A 420 12.57 32.17 10.29
CA ALA A 420 13.52 32.14 11.40
C ALA A 420 14.97 32.30 10.93
N GLN A 421 15.37 31.62 9.84
CA GLN A 421 16.69 31.78 9.22
C GLN A 421 16.93 33.20 8.68
N LEU A 422 15.92 33.79 8.05
CA LEU A 422 15.96 35.18 7.59
C LEU A 422 16.09 36.14 8.79
N GLN A 423 15.35 35.90 9.87
CA GLN A 423 15.45 36.73 11.08
C GLN A 423 16.84 36.61 11.74
N THR A 424 17.42 35.42 11.90
CA THR A 424 18.80 35.29 12.40
C THR A 424 19.80 35.97 11.48
N SER A 425 19.63 35.88 10.15
CA SER A 425 20.51 36.60 9.20
C SER A 425 20.36 38.12 9.27
N LEU A 426 19.17 38.62 9.61
CA LEU A 426 18.91 40.03 9.84
C LEU A 426 19.55 40.51 11.15
N GLU A 427 19.46 39.71 12.21
CA GLU A 427 20.10 39.98 13.51
C GLU A 427 21.64 39.99 13.38
N ASP A 428 22.23 39.04 12.64
CA ASP A 428 23.66 39.03 12.29
C ASP A 428 24.08 40.27 11.46
N LEU A 429 23.29 40.65 10.46
CA LEU A 429 23.57 41.84 9.64
C LEU A 429 23.44 43.13 10.44
N GLN A 430 22.45 43.22 11.35
CA GLN A 430 22.33 44.34 12.28
C GLN A 430 23.51 44.39 13.25
N HIS A 431 23.94 43.26 13.81
CA HIS A 431 25.11 43.22 14.69
C HIS A 431 26.38 43.66 13.95
N ARG A 432 26.65 43.12 12.75
CA ARG A 432 27.77 43.54 11.89
C ARG A 432 27.71 45.03 11.54
N LEU A 433 26.52 45.58 11.29
CA LEU A 433 26.33 47.02 11.06
C LEU A 433 26.66 47.84 12.31
N THR A 434 26.25 47.43 13.51
CA THR A 434 26.62 48.13 14.76
C THR A 434 28.14 48.09 15.00
N VAL A 435 28.80 46.95 14.76
CA VAL A 435 30.26 46.83 14.86
C VAL A 435 30.96 47.78 13.88
N LYS A 436 30.56 47.80 12.60
CA LYS A 436 31.13 48.74 11.61
C LYS A 436 30.78 50.20 11.89
N SER A 437 29.62 50.50 12.47
CA SER A 437 29.30 51.87 12.93
C SER A 437 30.24 52.30 14.05
N ASN A 438 30.56 51.41 14.99
CA ASN A 438 31.48 51.70 16.10
C ASN A 438 32.93 51.84 15.61
N GLU A 439 33.40 50.99 14.69
CA GLU A 439 34.72 51.15 14.04
C GLU A 439 34.84 52.51 13.32
N VAL A 440 33.81 52.91 12.57
CA VAL A 440 33.76 54.19 11.86
C VAL A 440 33.62 55.38 12.81
N GLN A 441 33.03 55.21 13.99
CA GLN A 441 33.05 56.25 15.01
C GLN A 441 34.45 56.39 15.63
N LEU A 442 35.09 55.29 16.01
CA LEU A 442 36.45 55.31 16.57
C LEU A 442 37.48 55.91 15.59
N SER A 443 37.36 55.63 14.28
CA SER A 443 38.25 56.23 13.29
C SER A 443 37.97 57.73 13.07
N ARG A 444 36.72 58.19 13.17
CA ARG A 444 36.38 59.62 13.19
C ARG A 444 36.95 60.33 14.43
N GLU A 445 36.83 59.72 15.60
CA GLU A 445 37.41 60.25 16.85
C GLU A 445 38.94 60.35 16.74
N GLN A 446 39.60 59.35 16.15
CA GLN A 446 41.03 59.42 15.82
C GLN A 446 41.36 60.57 14.84
N VAL A 447 40.60 60.73 13.75
CA VAL A 447 40.79 61.83 12.80
C VAL A 447 40.69 63.19 13.50
N VAL A 448 39.68 63.42 14.35
CA VAL A 448 39.56 64.68 15.11
C VAL A 448 40.79 64.93 15.99
N THR A 449 41.30 63.92 16.72
CA THR A 449 42.51 64.12 17.53
C THR A 449 43.77 64.40 16.69
N LEU A 450 43.83 63.92 15.45
CA LEU A 450 44.91 64.23 14.52
C LEU A 450 44.76 65.65 13.92
N GLU A 451 43.53 66.08 13.60
CA GLU A 451 43.22 67.44 13.16
C GLU A 451 43.57 68.46 14.25
N GLU A 452 43.15 68.25 15.50
CA GLU A 452 43.53 69.08 16.66
C GLU A 452 45.05 69.17 16.81
N ARG A 453 45.76 68.05 16.65
CA ARG A 453 47.22 67.97 16.76
C ARG A 453 47.95 68.65 15.60
N ILE A 454 47.40 68.62 14.39
CA ILE A 454 47.86 69.40 13.24
C ILE A 454 47.66 70.89 13.52
N ASP A 455 46.52 71.27 14.09
CA ASP A 455 46.20 72.65 14.44
C ASP A 455 47.14 73.22 15.52
N GLU A 456 47.51 72.43 16.54
CA GLU A 456 48.59 72.79 17.47
C GLU A 456 49.94 73.01 16.77
N LEU A 457 50.28 72.16 15.80
CA LEU A 457 51.54 72.27 15.06
C LEU A 457 51.54 73.48 14.13
N ASN A 458 50.41 73.82 13.51
CA ASN A 458 50.23 75.04 12.72
C ASN A 458 50.36 76.30 13.60
N LYS A 459 49.75 76.31 14.79
CA LYS A 459 49.90 77.39 15.79
C LYS A 459 51.36 77.54 16.23
N LYS A 460 52.06 76.43 16.51
CA LYS A 460 53.50 76.46 16.81
C LYS A 460 54.34 76.95 15.62
N THR A 461 54.00 76.56 14.40
CA THR A 461 54.73 76.97 13.18
C THR A 461 54.57 78.47 12.89
N SER A 462 53.38 79.04 13.11
CA SER A 462 53.16 80.49 12.98
C SER A 462 53.94 81.30 14.04
N LEU A 463 53.96 80.86 15.31
CA LEU A 463 54.75 81.51 16.35
C LEU A 463 56.26 81.54 16.01
N HIS A 464 56.86 80.42 15.61
CA HIS A 464 58.26 80.40 15.18
C HIS A 464 58.50 81.22 13.90
N ALA A 465 57.51 81.32 13.00
CA ALA A 465 57.62 82.19 11.82
C ALA A 465 57.66 83.67 12.22
N ASP A 466 56.84 84.08 13.20
CA ASP A 466 56.84 85.44 13.74
C ASP A 466 58.12 85.76 14.52
N GLU A 467 58.62 84.83 15.35
CA GLU A 467 59.94 84.96 16.00
C GLU A 467 61.07 85.11 14.98
N MET A 468 61.07 84.31 13.91
CA MET A 468 62.04 84.41 12.82
C MET A 468 61.89 85.70 12.00
N ASN A 469 60.69 86.27 11.93
CA ASN A 469 60.45 87.59 11.34
C ASN A 469 61.01 88.70 12.26
N MET A 470 60.81 88.61 13.58
CA MET A 470 61.39 89.54 14.55
C MET A 470 62.92 89.50 14.53
N MET A 471 63.53 88.31 14.52
CA MET A 471 64.99 88.18 14.44
C MET A 471 65.56 88.75 13.12
N ARG A 472 64.91 88.48 11.97
CA ARG A 472 65.31 89.09 10.68
C ARG A 472 65.18 90.61 10.68
N ASN A 473 64.17 91.18 11.35
CA ASN A 473 64.04 92.62 11.53
C ASN A 473 65.17 93.19 12.40
N THR A 474 65.50 92.54 13.52
CA THR A 474 66.60 92.94 14.41
C THR A 474 67.96 92.90 13.69
N ILE A 475 68.23 91.85 12.91
CA ILE A 475 69.44 91.76 12.07
C ILE A 475 69.48 92.94 11.07
N SER A 476 68.35 93.23 10.40
CA SER A 476 68.28 94.36 9.46
C SER A 476 68.43 95.75 10.13
N VAL A 477 68.24 95.87 11.44
CA VAL A 477 68.57 97.10 12.20
C VAL A 477 70.06 97.13 12.50
N LEU A 478 70.63 96.03 13.01
CA LEU A 478 72.06 95.91 13.33
C LEU A 478 72.96 96.10 12.10
N ASP A 479 72.57 95.60 10.93
CA ASP A 479 73.27 95.84 9.67
C ASP A 479 73.32 97.34 9.31
N LYS A 480 72.20 98.07 9.48
CA LYS A 480 72.14 99.52 9.24
C LYS A 480 72.98 100.29 10.27
N GLU A 481 72.94 99.88 11.54
CA GLU A 481 73.76 100.49 12.60
C GLU A 481 75.26 100.28 12.33
N LYS A 482 75.65 99.07 11.89
CA LYS A 482 77.02 98.76 11.45
C LYS A 482 77.44 99.61 10.26
N ASP A 483 76.61 99.75 9.23
CA ASP A 483 76.94 100.51 8.03
C ASP A 483 77.05 102.02 8.34
N ASN A 484 76.16 102.57 9.17
CA ASN A 484 76.26 103.93 9.70
C ASN A 484 77.55 104.12 10.53
N LEU A 485 77.90 103.16 11.39
CA LEU A 485 79.12 103.24 12.20
C LEU A 485 80.38 103.24 11.31
N GLN A 486 80.41 102.41 10.26
CA GLN A 486 81.48 102.38 9.27
C GLN A 486 81.65 103.75 8.58
N GLU A 487 80.56 104.35 8.09
CA GLU A 487 80.59 105.70 7.51
C GLU A 487 81.19 106.74 8.48
N THR A 488 80.80 106.72 9.76
CA THR A 488 81.39 107.64 10.76
C THR A 488 82.82 107.31 11.16
N VAL A 489 83.35 106.12 10.86
CA VAL A 489 84.77 105.78 11.04
C VAL A 489 85.58 106.29 9.85
N ASP A 490 85.05 106.13 8.64
CA ASP A 490 85.69 106.59 7.41
C ASP A 490 85.78 108.13 7.40
N GLU A 491 84.68 108.84 7.71
CA GLU A 491 84.70 110.31 7.89
C GLU A 491 85.75 110.79 8.91
N LYS A 492 85.91 110.06 10.03
CA LYS A 492 86.88 110.42 11.08
C LYS A 492 88.31 110.19 10.58
N THR A 493 88.53 109.12 9.81
CA THR A 493 89.83 108.78 9.23
C THR A 493 90.27 109.86 8.23
N GLU A 494 89.37 110.33 7.36
CA GLU A 494 89.63 111.46 6.46
C GLU A 494 89.97 112.75 7.23
N ARG A 495 89.19 113.08 8.27
CA ARG A 495 89.42 114.27 9.11
C ARG A 495 90.76 114.22 9.84
N ILE A 496 91.20 113.05 10.31
CA ILE A 496 92.51 112.86 10.94
C ILE A 496 93.63 113.13 9.93
N ALA A 497 93.60 112.50 8.75
CA ALA A 497 94.61 112.71 7.71
C ALA A 497 94.73 114.19 7.29
N CYS A 498 93.60 114.91 7.20
CA CYS A 498 93.59 116.35 6.92
C CYS A 498 94.23 117.18 8.04
N LEU A 499 94.08 116.79 9.30
CA LEU A 499 94.71 117.47 10.45
C LEU A 499 96.20 117.16 10.55
N GLU A 500 96.63 115.95 10.18
CA GLU A 500 98.05 115.55 10.17
C GLU A 500 98.86 116.34 9.13
N ASP A 501 98.39 116.48 7.88
CA ASP A 501 99.09 117.34 6.90
C ASP A 501 99.20 118.80 7.39
N ASN A 502 98.11 119.34 7.93
CA ASN A 502 98.09 120.68 8.52
C ASN A 502 99.12 120.81 9.66
N LEU A 503 99.28 119.80 10.51
CA LEU A 503 100.27 119.76 11.58
C LEU A 503 101.70 119.84 11.01
N THR A 504 102.06 118.95 10.08
CA THR A 504 103.43 118.96 9.51
C THR A 504 103.74 120.28 8.79
N ASN A 505 102.72 120.92 8.20
CA ASN A 505 102.87 122.22 7.55
C ASN A 505 103.06 123.37 8.55
N LYS A 506 102.56 123.27 9.80
CA LYS A 506 102.92 124.21 10.88
C LYS A 506 104.31 123.93 11.46
N GLU A 507 104.74 122.68 11.59
CA GLU A 507 106.07 122.34 12.09
C GLU A 507 107.18 122.95 11.21
N LYS A 508 107.02 122.86 9.88
CA LYS A 508 107.92 123.47 8.87
C LYS A 508 108.03 125.00 9.00
N THR A 509 106.99 125.70 9.50
CA THR A 509 107.08 127.16 9.74
C THR A 509 107.74 127.49 11.08
N ILE A 510 107.53 126.66 12.11
CA ILE A 510 108.15 126.81 13.43
C ILE A 510 109.67 126.63 13.36
N THR A 511 110.18 125.68 12.56
CA THR A 511 111.62 125.50 12.36
C THR A 511 112.31 126.73 11.77
N ASN A 512 111.65 127.42 10.82
CA ASN A 512 112.21 128.60 10.17
C ASN A 512 112.25 129.80 11.13
N LEU A 513 111.21 129.99 11.96
CA LEU A 513 111.17 131.07 12.95
C LEU A 513 112.21 130.88 14.07
N ARG A 514 112.46 129.63 14.49
CA ARG A 514 113.49 129.31 15.50
C ARG A 514 114.90 129.77 15.09
N LEU A 515 115.26 129.65 13.81
CA LEU A 515 116.55 130.15 13.31
C LEU A 515 116.66 131.66 13.49
N THR A 516 115.62 132.42 13.12
CA THR A 516 115.64 133.90 13.22
C THR A 516 115.65 134.45 14.66
N LEU A 517 115.27 133.64 15.66
CA LEU A 517 115.37 134.03 17.07
C LEU A 517 116.80 133.92 17.61
N SER A 518 117.55 132.90 17.17
CA SER A 518 118.92 132.63 17.65
C SER A 518 119.89 133.80 17.42
N ASP A 519 119.73 134.55 16.32
CA ASP A 519 120.56 135.72 16.00
C ASP A 519 120.28 136.94 16.90
N LEU A 520 119.06 137.02 17.47
CA LEU A 520 118.65 138.10 18.36
C LEU A 520 119.00 137.81 19.83
N GLU A 521 118.95 136.54 20.24
CA GLU A 521 119.23 136.12 21.62
C GLU A 521 120.69 136.42 22.04
N ALA A 522 121.66 136.21 21.15
CA ALA A 522 123.08 136.47 21.41
C ALA A 522 123.40 137.92 21.83
N ASN A 523 122.64 138.89 21.33
CA ASN A 523 122.80 140.31 21.70
C ASN A 523 122.14 140.66 23.05
N MET A 524 121.18 139.85 23.51
CA MET A 524 120.45 140.06 24.76
C MET A 524 121.22 139.50 25.97
N ASP A 525 121.94 138.40 25.80
CA ASP A 525 122.57 137.67 26.91
C ASP A 525 123.65 138.48 27.64
N HIS A 526 124.44 139.31 26.94
CA HIS A 526 125.47 140.15 27.55
C HIS A 526 124.91 141.17 28.58
N LEU A 527 123.63 141.57 28.43
CA LEU A 527 122.92 142.41 29.39
C LEU A 527 122.14 141.59 30.45
N LYS A 528 121.74 140.34 30.14
CA LYS A 528 121.09 139.44 31.11
C LYS A 528 122.01 139.07 32.28
N ASP A 529 123.32 138.88 32.08
CA ASP A 529 124.16 138.24 33.11
C ASP A 529 124.28 139.04 34.42
N SER A 530 124.23 140.38 34.35
CA SER A 530 124.24 141.23 35.54
C SER A 530 122.90 141.19 36.30
N LEU A 531 121.78 141.18 35.58
CA LEU A 531 120.43 141.17 36.14
C LEU A 531 120.02 139.78 36.68
N SER A 532 120.34 138.73 35.93
CA SER A 532 119.97 137.35 36.23
C SER A 532 120.56 136.81 37.53
N ASN A 533 121.66 137.37 38.03
CA ASN A 533 122.18 137.05 39.36
C ASN A 533 121.27 137.48 40.53
N LYS A 534 120.24 138.31 40.29
CA LYS A 534 119.18 138.61 41.26
C LYS A 534 117.84 137.94 40.94
N ASP A 535 117.52 137.74 39.66
CA ASP A 535 116.33 136.97 39.28
C ASP A 535 116.46 135.46 39.55
N ARG A 536 117.68 134.89 39.58
CA ARG A 536 117.92 133.46 39.88
C ARG A 536 117.37 133.06 41.26
N GLU A 537 117.55 133.90 42.28
CA GLU A 537 117.03 133.63 43.64
C GLU A 537 115.49 133.64 43.68
N MET A 538 114.85 134.68 43.12
CA MET A 538 113.37 134.79 43.11
C MET A 538 112.69 133.78 42.17
N SER A 539 113.33 133.42 41.06
CA SER A 539 112.81 132.42 40.12
C SER A 539 112.84 131.00 40.68
N SER A 540 113.79 130.71 41.58
CA SER A 540 113.89 129.40 42.24
C SER A 540 112.65 129.09 43.08
N LEU A 541 112.28 130.02 43.98
CA LEU A 541 111.14 129.84 44.90
C LEU A 541 109.79 129.84 44.16
N ARG A 542 109.65 130.58 43.06
CA ARG A 542 108.43 130.55 42.23
C ARG A 542 108.25 129.23 41.50
N ARG A 543 109.30 128.71 40.85
CA ARG A 543 109.23 127.42 40.13
C ARG A 543 108.88 126.24 41.02
N GLN A 544 109.31 126.24 42.28
CA GLN A 544 108.92 125.22 43.27
C GLN A 544 107.43 125.27 43.63
N LEU A 545 106.84 126.48 43.72
CA LEU A 545 105.41 126.64 43.94
C LEU A 545 104.59 126.19 42.71
N ASP A 546 105.05 126.58 41.51
CA ASP A 546 104.39 126.24 40.25
C ASP A 546 104.43 124.72 39.97
N SER A 547 105.52 124.01 40.33
CA SER A 547 105.60 122.55 40.20
C SER A 547 104.61 121.84 41.14
N PHE A 548 104.54 122.23 42.42
CA PHE A 548 103.58 121.65 43.35
C PHE A 548 102.11 121.90 42.94
N GLN A 549 101.79 123.05 42.33
CA GLN A 549 100.45 123.30 41.79
C GLN A 549 100.14 122.41 40.57
N SER A 550 101.12 122.19 39.68
CA SER A 550 100.98 121.28 38.54
C SER A 550 100.79 119.83 38.97
N GLU A 551 101.59 119.37 39.94
CA GLU A 551 101.49 118.03 40.54
C GLU A 551 100.14 117.82 41.25
N LEU A 552 99.66 118.80 42.02
CA LEU A 552 98.34 118.75 42.63
C LEU A 552 97.23 118.65 41.57
N GLY A 553 97.31 119.45 40.51
CA GLY A 553 96.37 119.40 39.38
C GLY A 553 96.44 118.10 38.56
N ALA A 554 97.60 117.43 38.51
CA ALA A 554 97.73 116.09 37.94
C ALA A 554 97.07 115.03 38.84
N ASN A 555 97.35 115.07 40.14
CA ASN A 555 96.79 114.14 41.13
C ASN A 555 95.26 114.23 41.20
N VAL A 556 94.66 115.43 41.18
CA VAL A 556 93.19 115.59 41.14
C VAL A 556 92.59 114.89 39.91
N ARG A 557 93.16 115.12 38.71
CA ARG A 557 92.69 114.45 37.49
C ARG A 557 92.86 112.92 37.56
N GLN A 558 93.94 112.43 38.17
CA GLN A 558 94.12 110.99 38.39
C GLN A 558 93.08 110.41 39.38
N THR A 559 92.70 111.16 40.43
CA THR A 559 91.61 110.74 41.32
C THR A 559 90.24 110.74 40.63
N GLU A 560 89.97 111.69 39.71
CA GLU A 560 88.74 111.66 38.92
C GLU A 560 88.67 110.47 37.94
N VAL A 561 89.79 110.16 37.27
CA VAL A 561 89.86 109.01 36.34
C VAL A 561 89.68 107.69 37.09
N THR A 562 90.36 107.51 38.23
CA THR A 562 90.23 106.30 39.06
C THR A 562 88.86 106.18 39.71
N LEU A 563 88.18 107.28 40.08
CA LEU A 563 86.79 107.26 40.54
C LEU A 563 85.78 106.91 39.43
N LYS A 564 86.03 107.35 38.18
CA LYS A 564 85.20 106.97 37.03
C LYS A 564 85.33 105.47 36.73
N GLU A 565 86.55 104.94 36.72
CA GLU A 565 86.78 103.51 36.49
C GLU A 565 86.26 102.66 37.66
N ASN A 566 86.34 103.13 38.91
CA ASN A 566 85.77 102.42 40.06
C ASN A 566 84.23 102.31 39.97
N ARG A 567 83.54 103.37 39.52
CA ARG A 567 82.09 103.32 39.26
C ARG A 567 81.75 102.36 38.12
N ARG A 568 82.46 102.46 37.00
CA ARG A 568 82.31 101.53 35.88
C ARG A 568 82.45 100.07 36.33
N LEU A 569 83.48 99.75 37.10
CA LEU A 569 83.68 98.41 37.64
C LEU A 569 82.59 97.98 38.64
N GLN A 570 81.93 98.91 39.33
CA GLN A 570 80.74 98.62 40.14
C GLN A 570 79.50 98.35 39.28
N ASP A 571 79.31 99.11 38.20
CA ASP A 571 78.20 98.91 37.24
C ASP A 571 78.37 97.60 36.45
N ASP A 572 79.59 97.28 36.02
CA ASP A 572 79.97 96.01 35.37
C ASP A 572 79.73 94.83 36.34
N LEU A 573 80.16 94.95 37.61
CA LEU A 573 79.92 93.92 38.64
C LEU A 573 78.42 93.75 38.95
N ALA A 574 77.66 94.84 39.04
CA ALA A 574 76.22 94.82 39.25
C ALA A 574 75.45 94.28 38.02
N THR A 575 76.08 94.26 36.85
CA THR A 575 75.54 93.65 35.62
C THR A 575 75.84 92.16 35.60
N MET A 576 77.10 91.76 35.78
CA MET A 576 77.51 90.35 35.96
C MET A 576 76.75 89.64 37.10
N ALA A 577 76.40 90.35 38.18
CA ALA A 577 75.60 89.79 39.27
C ALA A 577 74.15 89.48 38.86
N ARG A 578 73.53 90.36 38.05
CA ARG A 578 72.17 90.13 37.50
C ARG A 578 72.18 89.03 36.45
N GLU A 579 73.19 89.01 35.58
CA GLU A 579 73.36 87.97 34.56
C GLU A 579 73.56 86.58 35.19
N ASN A 580 74.38 86.47 36.24
CA ASN A 580 74.49 85.22 36.99
C ASN A 580 73.16 84.80 37.65
N GLN A 581 72.34 85.73 38.13
CA GLN A 581 71.01 85.42 38.66
C GLN A 581 70.06 84.90 37.57
N THR A 582 70.05 85.54 36.40
CA THR A 582 69.28 85.08 35.23
C THR A 582 69.72 83.68 34.79
N VAL A 583 71.02 83.46 34.57
CA VAL A 583 71.58 82.17 34.14
C VAL A 583 71.35 81.07 35.18
N SER A 584 71.37 81.39 36.48
CA SER A 584 71.01 80.43 37.54
C SER A 584 69.54 80.02 37.48
N LEU A 585 68.64 80.98 37.21
CA LEU A 585 67.21 80.73 37.04
C LEU A 585 66.91 79.94 35.75
N GLU A 586 67.60 80.23 34.66
CA GLU A 586 67.52 79.48 33.40
C GLU A 586 68.01 78.03 33.59
N LEU A 587 69.11 77.83 34.33
CA LEU A 587 69.60 76.50 34.70
C LEU A 587 68.60 75.73 35.58
N GLU A 588 67.98 76.39 36.57
CA GLU A 588 66.95 75.78 37.41
C GLU A 588 65.70 75.40 36.60
N ASN A 589 65.27 76.25 35.68
CA ASN A 589 64.17 75.94 34.75
C ASN A 589 64.53 74.77 33.82
N ALA A 590 65.76 74.70 33.30
CA ALA A 590 66.23 73.59 32.47
C ALA A 590 66.29 72.27 33.24
N LEU A 591 66.67 72.30 34.53
CA LEU A 591 66.64 71.12 35.41
C LEU A 591 65.22 70.62 35.65
N HIS A 592 64.25 71.52 35.90
CA HIS A 592 62.83 71.14 36.01
C HIS A 592 62.30 70.53 34.70
N GLN A 593 62.61 71.12 33.54
CA GLN A 593 62.23 70.53 32.24
C GLN A 593 62.83 69.15 32.00
N ILE A 594 64.08 68.91 32.43
CA ILE A 594 64.71 67.59 32.39
C ILE A 594 63.98 66.60 33.32
N GLU A 595 63.51 67.03 34.49
CA GLU A 595 62.73 66.20 35.42
C GLU A 595 61.35 65.83 34.86
N ASP A 596 60.62 66.81 34.30
CA ASP A 596 59.34 66.59 33.60
C ASP A 596 59.49 65.62 32.41
N LEU A 597 60.57 65.76 31.64
CA LEU A 597 60.87 64.85 30.53
C LEU A 597 61.18 63.43 31.03
N LYS A 598 61.92 63.25 32.14
CA LYS A 598 62.10 61.93 32.77
C LYS A 598 60.76 61.33 33.20
N LEU A 599 59.88 62.10 33.84
CA LEU A 599 58.56 61.64 34.28
C LEU A 599 57.69 61.21 33.10
N ARG A 600 57.68 61.98 32.01
CA ARG A 600 56.99 61.61 30.76
C ARG A 600 57.57 60.34 30.12
N VAL A 601 58.90 60.19 30.07
CA VAL A 601 59.56 58.97 29.59
C VAL A 601 59.19 57.77 30.46
N HIS A 602 59.14 57.91 31.78
CA HIS A 602 58.74 56.83 32.68
C HIS A 602 57.25 56.45 32.53
N GLY A 603 56.39 57.44 32.25
CA GLY A 603 55.00 57.22 31.83
C GLY A 603 54.90 56.43 30.52
N TYR A 604 55.67 56.80 29.49
CA TYR A 604 55.72 56.06 28.23
C TYR A 604 56.26 54.64 28.39
N ILE A 605 57.30 54.41 29.22
CA ILE A 605 57.80 53.07 29.54
C ILE A 605 56.71 52.22 30.20
N SER A 606 55.99 52.79 31.17
CA SER A 606 54.89 52.09 31.86
C SER A 606 53.75 51.71 30.91
N GLU A 607 53.41 52.62 29.98
CA GLU A 607 52.38 52.38 28.97
C GLU A 607 52.83 51.38 27.89
N ILE A 608 54.10 51.40 27.48
CA ILE A 608 54.69 50.39 26.59
C ILE A 608 54.57 49.01 27.23
N SER A 609 54.99 48.82 28.49
CA SER A 609 54.88 47.52 29.14
C SER A 609 53.43 47.08 29.41
N ARG A 610 52.49 48.02 29.54
CA ARG A 610 51.05 47.71 29.54
C ARG A 610 50.58 47.18 28.18
N VAL A 611 51.04 47.80 27.08
CA VAL A 611 50.73 47.38 25.71
C VAL A 611 51.41 46.05 25.36
N GLU A 612 52.68 45.84 25.73
CA GLU A 612 53.41 44.57 25.58
C GLU A 612 52.65 43.42 26.27
N THR A 613 52.18 43.63 27.50
CA THR A 613 51.39 42.64 28.25
C THR A 613 50.06 42.33 27.57
N LEU A 614 49.37 43.35 27.05
CA LEU A 614 48.11 43.19 26.31
C LEU A 614 48.33 42.44 24.98
N LEU A 615 49.42 42.74 24.28
CA LEU A 615 49.76 42.15 22.99
C LEU A 615 50.19 40.68 23.15
N ALA A 616 50.97 40.35 24.18
CA ALA A 616 51.30 38.98 24.54
C ALA A 616 50.04 38.15 24.91
N ALA A 617 49.05 38.74 25.58
CA ALA A 617 47.76 38.11 25.84
C ALA A 617 46.98 37.86 24.53
N LYS A 618 46.96 38.81 23.60
CA LYS A 618 46.30 38.65 22.29
C LYS A 618 47.01 37.67 21.35
N GLU A 619 48.33 37.55 21.43
CA GLU A 619 49.04 36.46 20.77
C GLU A 619 48.66 35.09 21.36
N GLN A 620 48.50 35.00 22.69
CA GLN A 620 48.09 33.75 23.32
C GLN A 620 46.65 33.35 22.93
N GLU A 621 45.70 34.29 22.94
CA GLU A 621 44.35 34.06 22.41
C GLU A 621 44.37 33.59 20.94
N ASN A 622 45.21 34.21 20.09
CA ASN A 622 45.36 33.81 18.70
C ASN A 622 45.97 32.40 18.54
N ARG A 623 46.94 32.01 19.38
CA ARG A 623 47.48 30.64 19.38
C ARG A 623 46.42 29.62 19.79
N GLU A 624 45.66 29.92 20.86
CA GLU A 624 44.58 29.06 21.33
C GLU A 624 43.44 28.92 20.30
N LEU A 625 43.10 29.98 19.57
CA LEU A 625 42.18 29.92 18.44
C LEU A 625 42.75 29.09 17.28
N LEU A 626 44.03 29.27 16.92
CA LEU A 626 44.68 28.52 15.86
C LEU A 626 44.72 27.01 16.16
N ASP A 627 44.98 26.64 17.42
CA ASP A 627 44.99 25.23 17.85
C ASP A 627 43.57 24.64 17.95
N GLN A 628 42.56 25.45 18.30
CA GLN A 628 41.15 25.06 18.15
C GLN A 628 40.78 24.81 16.68
N PHE A 629 41.21 25.68 15.75
CA PHE A 629 40.98 25.47 14.31
C PHE A 629 41.66 24.20 13.78
N LYS A 630 42.92 23.92 14.18
CA LYS A 630 43.60 22.65 13.82
C LYS A 630 42.85 21.43 14.36
N MET A 631 42.38 21.50 15.61
CA MET A 631 41.65 20.41 16.25
C MET A 631 40.30 20.15 15.59
N ILE A 632 39.55 21.20 15.24
CA ILE A 632 38.29 21.09 14.47
C ILE A 632 38.55 20.58 13.05
N HIS A 633 39.62 21.04 12.39
CA HIS A 633 40.00 20.57 11.06
C HIS A 633 40.36 19.09 11.05
N SER A 634 41.16 18.62 12.00
CA SER A 634 41.50 17.20 12.16
C SER A 634 40.29 16.33 12.50
N GLN A 635 39.33 16.86 13.28
CA GLN A 635 38.03 16.20 13.48
C GLN A 635 37.22 16.12 12.18
N ALA A 636 37.26 17.14 11.33
CA ALA A 636 36.58 17.12 10.02
C ALA A 636 37.23 16.09 9.08
N GLU A 637 38.56 16.01 9.01
CA GLU A 637 39.30 14.96 8.28
C GLU A 637 38.94 13.56 8.81
N GLU A 638 38.87 13.38 10.13
CA GLU A 638 38.40 12.13 10.75
C GLU A 638 36.98 11.75 10.32
N TRP A 639 36.07 12.71 10.21
CA TRP A 639 34.69 12.46 9.76
C TRP A 639 34.60 12.19 8.25
N GLU A 640 35.44 12.85 7.45
CA GLU A 640 35.54 12.58 6.01
C GLU A 640 36.07 11.16 5.77
N VAL A 641 37.13 10.73 6.46
CA VAL A 641 37.65 9.35 6.38
C VAL A 641 36.61 8.33 6.85
N LYS A 642 35.82 8.63 7.90
CA LYS A 642 34.70 7.77 8.32
C LYS A 642 33.61 7.68 7.25
N ALA A 643 33.30 8.78 6.56
CA ALA A 643 32.34 8.80 5.46
C ALA A 643 32.84 7.99 4.24
N GLN A 644 34.08 8.22 3.80
CA GLN A 644 34.71 7.48 2.70
C GLN A 644 34.78 5.96 2.98
N ASN A 645 35.10 5.57 4.23
CA ASN A 645 35.05 4.16 4.64
C ASN A 645 33.63 3.59 4.57
N ALA A 646 32.62 4.32 5.04
CA ALA A 646 31.23 3.89 4.96
C ALA A 646 30.72 3.82 3.50
N GLU A 647 31.19 4.68 2.59
CA GLU A 647 30.91 4.56 1.15
C GLU A 647 31.59 3.34 0.53
N GLY A 648 32.79 2.98 1.00
CA GLY A 648 33.49 1.74 0.66
C GLY A 648 32.72 0.49 1.11
N GLU A 649 32.27 0.46 2.36
CA GLU A 649 31.43 -0.62 2.92
C GLU A 649 30.10 -0.74 2.17
N ASN A 650 29.39 0.37 1.93
CA ASN A 650 28.17 0.39 1.11
C ASN A 650 28.43 -0.12 -0.32
N SER A 651 29.59 0.20 -0.89
CA SER A 651 29.99 -0.29 -2.22
C SER A 651 30.25 -1.80 -2.22
N SER A 652 30.86 -2.36 -1.18
CA SER A 652 31.03 -3.82 -1.01
C SER A 652 29.67 -4.51 -0.85
N VAL A 653 28.84 -4.06 0.09
CA VAL A 653 27.50 -4.63 0.34
C VAL A 653 26.62 -4.56 -0.91
N ARG A 654 26.73 -3.51 -1.71
CA ARG A 654 26.04 -3.40 -3.01
C ARG A 654 26.54 -4.43 -4.03
N LEU A 655 27.83 -4.72 -4.08
CA LEU A 655 28.40 -5.76 -4.95
C LEU A 655 27.99 -7.17 -4.49
N GLU A 656 28.01 -7.42 -3.19
CA GLU A 656 27.51 -8.67 -2.58
C GLU A 656 26.02 -8.87 -2.88
N LEU A 657 25.18 -7.83 -2.73
CA LEU A 657 23.75 -7.87 -3.08
C LEU A 657 23.52 -8.18 -4.56
N LEU A 658 24.35 -7.63 -5.47
CA LEU A 658 24.29 -7.93 -6.89
C LEU A 658 24.68 -9.38 -7.20
N SER A 659 25.70 -9.92 -6.51
CA SER A 659 26.09 -11.33 -6.62
C SER A 659 24.97 -12.26 -6.14
N VAL A 660 24.39 -11.97 -4.98
CA VAL A 660 23.26 -12.74 -4.43
C VAL A 660 22.03 -12.65 -5.34
N ASP A 661 21.81 -11.53 -6.06
CA ASP A 661 20.74 -11.46 -7.06
C ASP A 661 21.04 -12.23 -8.36
N THR A 662 22.31 -12.31 -8.80
CA THR A 662 22.69 -13.22 -9.90
C THR A 662 22.46 -14.68 -9.52
N ASP A 663 22.89 -15.08 -8.32
CA ASP A 663 22.68 -16.45 -7.82
C ASP A 663 21.18 -16.76 -7.66
N ARG A 664 20.41 -15.80 -7.14
CA ARG A 664 18.95 -15.89 -7.01
C ARG A 664 18.24 -16.00 -8.38
N ARG A 665 18.77 -15.38 -9.44
CA ARG A 665 18.25 -15.55 -10.80
C ARG A 665 18.57 -16.94 -11.34
N HIS A 666 19.80 -17.41 -11.21
CA HIS A 666 20.17 -18.77 -11.63
C HIS A 666 19.43 -19.87 -10.87
N LEU A 667 19.17 -19.70 -9.57
CA LEU A 667 18.33 -20.63 -8.79
C LEU A 667 16.86 -20.62 -9.25
N ARG A 668 16.30 -19.47 -9.64
CA ARG A 668 14.95 -19.39 -10.26
C ARG A 668 14.92 -20.06 -11.62
N GLU A 669 15.94 -19.87 -12.45
CA GLU A 669 16.08 -20.51 -13.76
C GLU A 669 16.16 -22.04 -13.61
N GLN A 670 16.91 -22.55 -12.62
CA GLN A 670 16.96 -23.97 -12.29
C GLN A 670 15.62 -24.51 -11.75
N VAL A 671 14.96 -23.80 -10.83
CA VAL A 671 13.62 -24.18 -10.34
C VAL A 671 12.63 -24.24 -11.50
N HIS A 672 12.62 -23.25 -12.38
CA HIS A 672 11.73 -23.23 -13.53
C HIS A 672 12.05 -24.36 -14.54
N HIS A 673 13.33 -24.72 -14.71
CA HIS A 673 13.69 -25.89 -15.52
C HIS A 673 13.14 -27.19 -14.93
N LEU A 674 13.29 -27.39 -13.62
CA LEU A 674 12.75 -28.55 -12.89
C LEU A 674 11.21 -28.57 -12.88
N GLU A 675 10.54 -27.42 -12.78
CA GLU A 675 9.08 -27.29 -12.93
C GLU A 675 8.62 -27.76 -14.31
N ASN A 676 9.34 -27.39 -15.38
CA ASN A 676 9.05 -27.84 -16.73
C ASN A 676 9.30 -29.35 -16.90
N GLU A 677 10.40 -29.92 -16.36
CA GLU A 677 10.63 -31.37 -16.35
C GLU A 677 9.53 -32.13 -15.60
N ILE A 678 9.09 -31.61 -14.44
CA ILE A 678 7.97 -32.18 -13.67
C ILE A 678 6.66 -32.10 -14.47
N GLN A 679 6.40 -31.01 -15.19
CA GLN A 679 5.23 -30.86 -16.05
C GLN A 679 5.28 -31.82 -17.26
N GLU A 680 6.44 -32.02 -17.88
CA GLU A 680 6.63 -33.02 -18.94
C GLU A 680 6.42 -34.45 -18.42
N HIS A 681 6.97 -34.78 -17.24
CA HIS A 681 6.73 -36.06 -16.57
C HIS A 681 5.25 -36.25 -16.18
N MET A 682 4.55 -35.21 -15.75
CA MET A 682 3.12 -35.26 -15.45
C MET A 682 2.28 -35.45 -16.72
N ASN A 683 2.63 -34.79 -17.83
CA ASN A 683 2.00 -35.00 -19.14
C ASN A 683 2.21 -36.44 -19.62
N ALA A 684 3.43 -36.98 -19.47
CA ALA A 684 3.73 -38.38 -19.79
C ALA A 684 2.96 -39.35 -18.87
N HIS A 685 2.83 -39.05 -17.58
CA HIS A 685 2.04 -39.84 -16.64
C HIS A 685 0.57 -39.89 -17.05
N GLN A 686 -0.06 -38.75 -17.36
CA GLN A 686 -1.45 -38.69 -17.86
C GLN A 686 -1.63 -39.48 -19.17
N ALA A 687 -0.61 -39.48 -20.06
CA ALA A 687 -0.61 -40.31 -21.26
C ALA A 687 -0.52 -41.81 -20.95
N TYR A 688 0.25 -42.22 -19.93
CA TYR A 688 0.28 -43.59 -19.44
C TYR A 688 -1.01 -43.99 -18.70
N GLU A 689 -1.58 -43.15 -17.84
CA GLU A 689 -2.88 -43.38 -17.20
C GLU A 689 -4.01 -43.51 -18.24
N SER A 690 -3.97 -42.73 -19.32
CA SER A 690 -4.90 -42.83 -20.44
C SER A 690 -4.75 -44.15 -21.20
N GLN A 691 -3.50 -44.60 -21.42
CA GLN A 691 -3.22 -45.92 -22.01
C GLN A 691 -3.68 -47.05 -21.09
N ILE A 692 -3.34 -47.03 -19.80
CA ILE A 692 -3.79 -47.99 -18.78
C ILE A 692 -5.32 -48.00 -18.70
N SER A 693 -5.98 -46.85 -18.73
CA SER A 693 -7.45 -46.76 -18.77
C SER A 693 -8.05 -47.35 -20.05
N SER A 694 -7.37 -47.22 -21.19
CA SER A 694 -7.80 -47.87 -22.44
C SER A 694 -7.59 -49.39 -22.40
N MET A 695 -6.50 -49.86 -21.78
CA MET A 695 -6.20 -51.28 -21.58
C MET A 695 -7.13 -51.91 -20.54
N ALA A 696 -7.49 -51.22 -19.47
CA ALA A 696 -8.49 -51.66 -18.51
C ALA A 696 -9.87 -51.78 -19.17
N LYS A 697 -10.24 -50.84 -20.05
CA LYS A 697 -11.49 -50.90 -20.83
C LYS A 697 -11.48 -52.01 -21.89
N SER A 698 -10.33 -52.34 -22.51
CA SER A 698 -10.24 -53.48 -23.43
C SER A 698 -10.20 -54.82 -22.70
N MET A 699 -9.53 -54.89 -21.55
CA MET A 699 -9.49 -56.03 -20.65
C MET A 699 -10.88 -56.34 -20.07
N SER A 700 -11.60 -55.36 -19.53
CA SER A 700 -13.00 -55.53 -19.09
C SER A 700 -13.91 -56.01 -20.23
N ARG A 701 -13.75 -55.51 -21.47
CA ARG A 701 -14.47 -56.03 -22.64
C ARG A 701 -14.09 -57.46 -23.03
N LEU A 702 -12.88 -57.92 -22.69
CA LEU A 702 -12.44 -59.31 -22.88
C LEU A 702 -12.91 -60.20 -21.73
N GLU A 703 -13.00 -59.69 -20.50
CA GLU A 703 -13.59 -60.36 -19.34
C GLU A 703 -15.11 -60.53 -19.51
N ASP A 704 -15.82 -59.51 -19.97
CA ASP A 704 -17.25 -59.58 -20.29
C ASP A 704 -17.52 -60.58 -21.43
N LYS A 705 -16.65 -60.62 -22.45
CA LYS A 705 -16.71 -61.65 -23.51
C LYS A 705 -16.42 -63.04 -22.96
N LEU A 706 -15.35 -63.22 -22.19
CA LEU A 706 -15.00 -64.49 -21.56
C LEU A 706 -16.13 -65.00 -20.65
N LYS A 707 -16.80 -64.09 -19.94
CA LYS A 707 -17.98 -64.36 -19.11
C LYS A 707 -19.21 -64.69 -19.94
N HIS A 708 -19.42 -64.03 -21.08
CA HIS A 708 -20.49 -64.36 -22.03
C HIS A 708 -20.28 -65.75 -22.64
N GLU A 709 -19.08 -66.05 -23.14
CA GLU A 709 -18.68 -67.36 -23.68
C GLU A 709 -18.75 -68.47 -22.60
N GLN A 710 -18.38 -68.15 -21.35
CA GLN A 710 -18.51 -69.08 -20.22
C GLN A 710 -19.98 -69.31 -19.85
N ASN A 711 -20.83 -68.28 -19.85
CA ASN A 711 -22.28 -68.42 -19.66
C ASN A 711 -22.90 -69.24 -20.79
N GLU A 712 -22.54 -68.99 -22.06
CA GLU A 712 -23.02 -69.76 -23.21
C GLU A 712 -22.58 -71.22 -23.12
N LYS A 713 -21.31 -71.48 -22.82
CA LYS A 713 -20.79 -72.81 -22.51
C LYS A 713 -21.58 -73.48 -21.38
N ASP A 714 -21.93 -72.77 -20.31
CA ASP A 714 -22.68 -73.34 -19.20
C ASP A 714 -24.15 -73.60 -19.58
N THR A 715 -24.76 -72.78 -20.45
CA THR A 715 -26.07 -73.11 -21.05
C THR A 715 -25.98 -74.31 -21.99
N ILE A 716 -24.92 -74.43 -22.81
CA ILE A 716 -24.67 -75.59 -23.69
C ILE A 716 -24.39 -76.85 -22.86
N LEU A 717 -23.76 -76.74 -21.69
CA LEU A 717 -23.59 -77.85 -20.74
C LEU A 717 -24.92 -78.23 -20.07
N SER A 718 -25.79 -77.25 -19.78
CA SER A 718 -27.16 -77.49 -19.32
C SER A 718 -27.98 -78.20 -20.40
N ASP A 719 -27.94 -77.75 -21.66
CA ASP A 719 -28.62 -78.39 -22.79
C ASP A 719 -28.04 -79.78 -23.09
N LEU A 720 -26.73 -79.95 -23.00
CA LEU A 720 -26.09 -81.27 -23.09
C LEU A 720 -26.54 -82.18 -21.95
N SER A 721 -26.79 -81.64 -20.74
CA SER A 721 -27.34 -82.41 -19.63
C SER A 721 -28.82 -82.76 -19.83
N SER A 722 -29.63 -81.85 -20.38
CA SER A 722 -31.04 -82.10 -20.67
C SER A 722 -31.22 -83.08 -21.83
N VAL A 723 -30.35 -83.03 -22.84
CA VAL A 723 -30.24 -84.03 -23.92
C VAL A 723 -29.75 -85.38 -23.38
N ARG A 724 -28.79 -85.42 -22.44
CA ARG A 724 -28.40 -86.67 -21.76
C ARG A 724 -29.56 -87.26 -20.95
N GLU A 725 -30.30 -86.44 -20.21
CA GLU A 725 -31.54 -86.87 -19.56
C GLU A 725 -32.58 -87.35 -20.56
N LEU A 726 -32.75 -86.67 -21.69
CA LEU A 726 -33.67 -87.09 -22.75
C LEU A 726 -33.26 -88.44 -23.32
N CYS A 727 -31.97 -88.67 -23.55
CA CYS A 727 -31.44 -89.98 -23.96
C CYS A 727 -31.71 -91.05 -22.88
N VAL A 728 -31.49 -90.77 -21.60
CA VAL A 728 -31.83 -91.72 -20.51
C VAL A 728 -33.33 -91.98 -20.43
N LYS A 729 -34.18 -90.97 -20.64
CA LYS A 729 -35.65 -91.09 -20.73
C LYS A 729 -36.08 -91.88 -21.97
N LEU A 730 -35.40 -91.71 -23.11
CA LEU A 730 -35.64 -92.46 -24.35
C LEU A 730 -35.16 -93.92 -24.25
N ASP A 731 -34.00 -94.18 -23.66
CA ASP A 731 -33.50 -95.54 -23.44
C ASP A 731 -34.32 -96.29 -22.38
N SER A 732 -34.73 -95.64 -21.30
CA SER A 732 -35.65 -96.26 -20.33
C SER A 732 -37.06 -96.46 -20.90
N ASN A 733 -37.57 -95.57 -21.76
CA ASN A 733 -38.79 -95.79 -22.54
C ASN A 733 -38.63 -96.92 -23.57
N LYS A 734 -37.48 -97.01 -24.25
CA LYS A 734 -37.14 -98.09 -25.20
C LYS A 734 -37.03 -99.43 -24.48
N GLU A 735 -36.43 -99.48 -23.29
CA GLU A 735 -36.45 -100.68 -22.46
C GLU A 735 -37.87 -101.01 -21.97
N HIS A 736 -38.66 -100.01 -21.56
CA HIS A 736 -40.04 -100.24 -21.13
C HIS A 736 -40.90 -100.77 -22.29
N LEU A 737 -40.77 -100.21 -23.48
CA LEU A 737 -41.40 -100.71 -24.71
C LEU A 737 -40.85 -102.08 -25.12
N SER A 738 -39.57 -102.37 -24.90
CA SER A 738 -38.99 -103.71 -25.13
C SER A 738 -39.52 -104.74 -24.12
N ARG A 739 -39.76 -104.33 -22.87
CA ARG A 739 -40.40 -105.13 -21.82
C ARG A 739 -41.90 -105.34 -22.09
N GLN A 740 -42.60 -104.35 -22.65
CA GLN A 740 -43.95 -104.53 -23.18
C GLN A 740 -43.97 -105.44 -24.41
N LEU A 741 -42.99 -105.33 -25.32
CA LEU A 741 -42.89 -106.13 -26.54
C LEU A 741 -42.55 -107.59 -26.21
N THR A 742 -41.66 -107.85 -25.26
CA THR A 742 -41.40 -109.22 -24.76
C THR A 742 -42.61 -109.77 -24.01
N GLY A 743 -43.30 -108.95 -23.19
CA GLY A 743 -44.59 -109.33 -22.59
C GLY A 743 -45.64 -109.71 -23.64
N ARG A 744 -45.76 -108.92 -24.72
CA ARG A 744 -46.64 -109.18 -25.86
C ARG A 744 -46.21 -110.38 -26.70
N ASN A 745 -44.91 -110.62 -26.86
CA ASN A 745 -44.42 -111.85 -27.48
C ASN A 745 -44.75 -113.07 -26.62
N MET A 746 -44.60 -113.01 -25.30
CA MET A 746 -45.00 -114.12 -24.42
C MET A 746 -46.53 -114.31 -24.37
N GLU A 747 -47.32 -113.25 -24.53
CA GLU A 747 -48.78 -113.35 -24.73
C GLU A 747 -49.13 -113.97 -26.09
N TYR A 748 -48.39 -113.63 -27.14
CA TYR A 748 -48.54 -114.17 -28.50
C TYR A 748 -48.06 -115.63 -28.61
N GLU A 749 -46.98 -116.00 -27.92
CA GLU A 749 -46.51 -117.39 -27.78
C GLU A 749 -47.53 -118.22 -27.02
N ARG A 750 -48.05 -117.74 -25.87
CA ARG A 750 -49.17 -118.40 -25.16
C ARG A 750 -50.44 -118.51 -26.02
N ALA A 751 -50.71 -117.51 -26.88
CA ALA A 751 -51.83 -117.57 -27.82
C ALA A 751 -51.56 -118.56 -28.98
N LEU A 752 -50.31 -118.72 -29.43
CA LEU A 752 -49.92 -119.73 -30.40
C LEU A 752 -49.97 -121.15 -29.79
N GLU A 753 -49.48 -121.35 -28.58
CA GLU A 753 -49.60 -122.61 -27.82
C GLU A 753 -51.07 -123.00 -27.68
N ALA A 754 -51.94 -122.10 -27.20
CA ALA A 754 -53.38 -122.34 -27.11
C ALA A 754 -54.04 -122.60 -28.48
N MET A 755 -53.50 -122.04 -29.57
CA MET A 755 -53.99 -122.33 -30.93
C MET A 755 -53.47 -123.69 -31.45
N GLU A 756 -52.28 -124.14 -31.03
CA GLU A 756 -51.73 -125.46 -31.34
C GLU A 756 -52.45 -126.56 -30.54
N ASP A 757 -52.78 -126.29 -29.27
CA ASP A 757 -53.65 -127.13 -28.44
C ASP A 757 -55.02 -127.30 -29.12
N MET A 758 -55.67 -126.19 -29.50
CA MET A 758 -56.96 -126.23 -30.22
C MET A 758 -56.85 -126.89 -31.61
N LYS A 759 -55.72 -126.77 -32.34
CA LYS A 759 -55.47 -127.58 -33.54
C LYS A 759 -55.39 -129.06 -33.22
N SER A 760 -54.73 -129.43 -32.12
CA SER A 760 -54.58 -130.83 -31.68
C SER A 760 -55.92 -131.42 -31.24
N GLU A 761 -56.77 -130.63 -30.59
CA GLU A 761 -58.16 -130.99 -30.24
C GLU A 761 -58.99 -131.15 -31.52
N VAL A 762 -58.88 -130.23 -32.48
CA VAL A 762 -59.52 -130.35 -33.81
C VAL A 762 -59.01 -131.56 -34.60
N GLU A 763 -57.73 -131.94 -34.48
CA GLU A 763 -57.21 -133.20 -35.03
C GLU A 763 -57.79 -134.44 -34.33
N LEU A 764 -57.93 -134.40 -33.01
CA LEU A 764 -58.49 -135.50 -32.22
C LEU A 764 -59.98 -135.67 -32.51
N LEU A 765 -60.73 -134.58 -32.62
CA LEU A 765 -62.13 -134.53 -33.08
C LEU A 765 -62.26 -135.00 -34.54
N LYS A 766 -61.31 -134.68 -35.44
CA LYS A 766 -61.27 -135.23 -36.81
C LYS A 766 -61.03 -136.75 -36.81
N LYS A 767 -60.18 -137.26 -35.91
CA LYS A 767 -59.91 -138.70 -35.72
C LYS A 767 -61.11 -139.43 -35.10
N GLN A 768 -61.82 -138.81 -34.16
CA GLN A 768 -63.09 -139.31 -33.66
C GLN A 768 -64.15 -139.32 -34.76
N LEU A 769 -64.37 -138.21 -35.48
CA LEU A 769 -65.33 -138.11 -36.59
C LEU A 769 -65.03 -139.09 -37.73
N SER A 770 -63.75 -139.38 -38.04
CA SER A 770 -63.40 -140.40 -39.04
C SER A 770 -63.67 -141.82 -38.52
N SER A 771 -63.45 -142.08 -37.22
CA SER A 771 -63.84 -143.34 -36.58
C SER A 771 -65.36 -143.52 -36.53
N GLU A 772 -66.14 -142.47 -36.22
CA GLU A 772 -67.60 -142.52 -36.26
C GLU A 772 -68.08 -142.77 -37.69
N ARG A 773 -67.55 -142.08 -38.70
CA ARG A 773 -67.83 -142.34 -40.12
C ARG A 773 -67.46 -143.77 -40.58
N LEU A 774 -66.51 -144.42 -39.89
CA LEU A 774 -66.20 -145.84 -40.11
C LEU A 774 -67.23 -146.75 -39.39
N THR A 775 -67.63 -146.43 -38.16
CA THR A 775 -68.70 -147.18 -37.48
C THR A 775 -70.05 -147.05 -38.18
N ILE A 776 -70.38 -145.88 -38.73
CA ILE A 776 -71.56 -145.64 -39.56
C ILE A 776 -71.49 -146.51 -40.81
N ARG A 777 -70.36 -146.55 -41.54
CA ARG A 777 -70.19 -147.48 -42.68
C ARG A 777 -70.34 -148.94 -42.28
N ASN A 778 -69.83 -149.34 -41.11
CA ASN A 778 -69.96 -150.71 -40.62
C ASN A 778 -71.44 -151.03 -40.27
N LEU A 779 -72.17 -150.08 -39.70
CA LEU A 779 -73.61 -150.19 -39.42
C LEU A 779 -74.47 -150.16 -40.69
N GLU A 780 -74.12 -149.36 -41.70
CA GLU A 780 -74.72 -149.35 -43.04
C GLU A 780 -74.50 -150.71 -43.74
N THR A 781 -73.30 -151.27 -43.61
CA THR A 781 -72.95 -152.60 -44.16
C THR A 781 -73.67 -153.72 -43.41
N LEU A 782 -73.84 -153.61 -42.09
CA LEU A 782 -74.66 -154.52 -41.28
C LEU A 782 -76.15 -154.40 -41.60
N LEU A 783 -76.68 -153.19 -41.82
CA LEU A 783 -78.07 -152.98 -42.25
C LEU A 783 -78.33 -153.51 -43.67
N SER A 784 -77.36 -153.33 -44.58
CA SER A 784 -77.38 -153.91 -45.93
C SER A 784 -77.41 -155.45 -45.87
N THR A 785 -76.47 -156.06 -45.16
CA THR A 785 -76.40 -157.53 -45.01
C THR A 785 -77.51 -158.12 -44.15
N ASN A 786 -78.16 -157.34 -43.27
CA ASN A 786 -79.35 -157.78 -42.56
C ASN A 786 -80.59 -157.74 -43.47
N ARG A 787 -80.78 -156.68 -44.28
CA ARG A 787 -81.86 -156.62 -45.28
C ARG A 787 -81.76 -157.75 -46.31
N GLU A 788 -80.55 -158.08 -46.76
CA GLU A 788 -80.29 -159.23 -47.62
C GLU A 788 -80.69 -160.56 -46.93
N LYS A 789 -80.36 -160.73 -45.64
CA LYS A 789 -80.76 -161.91 -44.86
C LYS A 789 -82.27 -161.97 -44.63
N GLU A 790 -82.94 -160.85 -44.34
CA GLU A 790 -84.40 -160.78 -44.25
C GLU A 790 -85.06 -161.17 -45.57
N PHE A 791 -84.52 -160.71 -46.70
CA PHE A 791 -85.02 -161.07 -48.03
C PHE A 791 -84.86 -162.58 -48.34
N GLN A 792 -83.70 -163.16 -48.05
CA GLN A 792 -83.48 -164.62 -48.17
C GLN A 792 -84.33 -165.43 -47.17
N SER A 793 -84.58 -164.89 -45.96
CA SER A 793 -85.48 -165.50 -44.98
C SER A 793 -86.93 -165.47 -45.46
N HIS A 794 -87.40 -164.39 -46.08
CA HIS A 794 -88.73 -164.33 -46.69
C HIS A 794 -88.88 -165.31 -47.86
N LEU A 795 -87.86 -165.41 -48.73
CA LEU A 795 -87.88 -166.35 -49.85
C LEU A 795 -87.97 -167.81 -49.38
N THR A 796 -87.12 -168.21 -48.43
CA THR A 796 -87.14 -169.56 -47.86
C THR A 796 -88.39 -169.85 -47.02
N THR A 797 -89.00 -168.84 -46.38
CA THR A 797 -90.30 -168.99 -45.70
C THR A 797 -91.41 -169.27 -46.72
N HIS A 798 -91.44 -168.56 -47.85
CA HIS A 798 -92.40 -168.80 -48.93
C HIS A 798 -92.26 -170.20 -49.57
N GLU A 799 -91.03 -170.70 -49.70
CA GLU A 799 -90.76 -172.09 -50.10
C GLU A 799 -91.29 -173.11 -49.07
N LYS A 800 -91.15 -172.82 -47.76
CA LYS A 800 -91.72 -173.68 -46.71
C LYS A 800 -93.26 -173.63 -46.68
N ASP A 801 -93.88 -172.47 -46.87
CA ASP A 801 -95.34 -172.34 -46.91
C ASP A 801 -95.97 -173.07 -48.11
N SER A 802 -95.31 -173.04 -49.26
CA SER A 802 -95.74 -173.80 -50.45
C SER A 802 -95.52 -175.32 -50.30
N GLU A 803 -94.44 -175.75 -49.63
CA GLU A 803 -94.25 -177.16 -49.22
C GLU A 803 -95.33 -177.61 -48.20
N ILE A 804 -95.66 -176.76 -47.22
CA ILE A 804 -96.74 -176.98 -46.26
C ILE A 804 -98.10 -177.09 -46.96
N GLN A 805 -98.37 -176.28 -47.99
CA GLN A 805 -99.61 -176.37 -48.75
C GLN A 805 -99.72 -177.71 -49.51
N LEU A 806 -98.63 -178.16 -50.13
CA LEU A 806 -98.55 -179.49 -50.77
C LEU A 806 -98.75 -180.66 -49.78
N LEU A 807 -98.39 -180.47 -48.51
CA LEU A 807 -98.64 -181.44 -47.44
C LEU A 807 -100.10 -181.42 -46.96
N LYS A 808 -100.77 -180.26 -46.90
CA LYS A 808 -102.22 -180.16 -46.61
C LYS A 808 -103.05 -180.88 -47.66
N ASP A 809 -102.72 -180.74 -48.94
CA ASP A 809 -103.46 -181.38 -50.03
C ASP A 809 -103.27 -182.92 -50.05
N LYS A 810 -102.16 -183.43 -49.51
CA LYS A 810 -101.98 -184.86 -49.22
C LYS A 810 -102.79 -185.32 -48.01
N LEU A 811 -102.91 -184.49 -46.97
CA LEU A 811 -103.66 -184.82 -45.76
C LEU A 811 -105.17 -184.96 -46.07
N THR A 812 -105.78 -183.98 -46.74
CA THR A 812 -107.20 -184.02 -47.13
C THR A 812 -107.53 -185.21 -48.03
N LEU A 813 -106.63 -185.57 -48.96
CA LEU A 813 -106.76 -186.77 -49.77
C LEU A 813 -106.73 -188.06 -48.92
N SER A 814 -105.94 -188.11 -47.85
CA SER A 814 -105.91 -189.25 -46.92
C SER A 814 -107.16 -189.33 -46.03
N GLU A 815 -107.67 -188.19 -45.56
CA GLU A 815 -108.91 -188.10 -44.78
C GLU A 815 -110.13 -188.54 -45.60
N SER A 816 -110.16 -188.24 -46.91
CA SER A 816 -111.22 -188.72 -47.80
C SER A 816 -111.29 -190.25 -47.86
N LYS A 817 -110.14 -190.94 -47.82
CA LYS A 817 -110.03 -192.40 -47.80
C LYS A 817 -110.34 -192.99 -46.42
N LEU A 818 -109.95 -192.31 -45.34
CA LEU A 818 -110.32 -192.69 -43.98
C LEU A 818 -111.85 -192.71 -43.82
N ASN A 819 -112.53 -191.71 -44.40
CA ASN A 819 -113.98 -191.57 -44.37
C ASN A 819 -114.74 -192.61 -45.20
N SER A 820 -114.12 -193.27 -46.19
CA SER A 820 -114.75 -194.43 -46.85
C SER A 820 -114.72 -195.66 -45.94
N HIS A 821 -113.55 -196.00 -45.39
CA HIS A 821 -113.35 -197.16 -44.51
C HIS A 821 -114.19 -197.05 -43.22
N SER A 822 -114.33 -195.84 -42.67
CA SER A 822 -115.15 -195.59 -41.48
C SER A 822 -116.62 -195.99 -41.67
N ARG A 823 -117.16 -195.91 -42.90
CA ARG A 823 -118.54 -196.33 -43.22
C ARG A 823 -118.69 -197.85 -43.29
N GLU A 824 -117.69 -198.56 -43.82
CA GLU A 824 -117.67 -200.03 -43.83
C GLU A 824 -117.59 -200.61 -42.40
N VAL A 825 -116.75 -200.02 -41.54
CA VAL A 825 -116.67 -200.37 -40.12
C VAL A 825 -118.01 -200.19 -39.40
N LEU A 826 -118.82 -199.19 -39.81
CA LEU A 826 -120.13 -198.92 -39.23
C LEU A 826 -121.18 -199.99 -39.65
N MET A 827 -121.13 -200.47 -40.90
CA MET A 827 -121.96 -201.60 -41.34
C MET A 827 -121.59 -202.90 -40.59
N LEU A 828 -120.30 -203.15 -40.35
CA LEU A 828 -119.84 -204.34 -39.63
C LEU A 828 -120.23 -204.33 -38.14
N ARG A 829 -120.17 -203.16 -37.48
CA ARG A 829 -120.53 -203.04 -36.05
C ARG A 829 -121.99 -203.39 -35.76
N ASN A 830 -122.93 -202.96 -36.59
CA ASN A 830 -124.36 -203.24 -36.36
C ASN A 830 -124.72 -204.72 -36.54
N LYS A 831 -123.88 -205.50 -37.25
CA LYS A 831 -124.04 -206.95 -37.39
C LYS A 831 -123.48 -207.73 -36.20
N LEU A 832 -122.62 -207.11 -35.38
CA LEU A 832 -122.11 -207.66 -34.12
C LEU A 832 -123.10 -207.48 -32.96
N THR A 833 -123.75 -206.32 -32.85
CA THR A 833 -124.75 -206.05 -31.81
C THR A 833 -125.95 -207.00 -31.89
N GLN A 834 -126.34 -207.41 -33.10
CA GLN A 834 -127.40 -208.39 -33.35
C GLN A 834 -127.09 -209.80 -32.79
N LEU A 835 -125.81 -210.14 -32.58
CA LEU A 835 -125.37 -211.41 -32.01
C LEU A 835 -125.14 -211.34 -30.48
N GLN A 836 -125.05 -210.13 -29.93
CA GLN A 836 -124.75 -209.91 -28.51
C GLN A 836 -125.98 -210.14 -27.61
N SER A 837 -127.19 -209.85 -28.12
CA SER A 837 -128.46 -210.07 -27.40
C SER A 837 -128.68 -211.54 -27.05
N ASP A 838 -128.39 -212.42 -28.00
CA ASP A 838 -128.76 -213.84 -27.96
C ASP A 838 -127.90 -214.61 -26.94
N TYR A 839 -126.72 -214.06 -26.61
CA TYR A 839 -125.80 -214.61 -25.61
C TYR A 839 -126.29 -214.41 -24.16
N ASP A 840 -126.82 -213.23 -23.82
CA ASP A 840 -127.19 -212.93 -22.42
C ASP A 840 -128.46 -213.66 -21.95
N VAL A 841 -129.30 -214.13 -22.88
CA VAL A 841 -130.46 -215.00 -22.60
C VAL A 841 -130.02 -216.32 -21.96
N ALA A 842 -128.92 -216.92 -22.44
CA ALA A 842 -128.43 -218.20 -21.94
C ALA A 842 -127.74 -218.10 -20.56
N LYS A 843 -127.09 -216.96 -20.27
CA LYS A 843 -126.13 -216.85 -19.16
C LYS A 843 -126.74 -216.93 -17.76
N ARG A 844 -128.02 -216.59 -17.61
CA ARG A 844 -128.69 -216.55 -16.29
C ARG A 844 -129.21 -217.90 -15.80
N GLN A 845 -129.27 -218.92 -16.65
CA GLN A 845 -129.71 -220.27 -16.25
C GLN A 845 -128.66 -221.06 -15.46
N LEU A 846 -127.41 -220.56 -15.33
CA LEU A 846 -126.26 -221.37 -14.90
C LEU A 846 -125.62 -220.91 -13.58
N THR A 847 -126.01 -219.76 -13.01
CA THR A 847 -125.39 -219.20 -11.79
C THR A 847 -126.05 -219.60 -10.47
N THR A 848 -127.27 -220.15 -10.49
CA THR A 848 -127.98 -220.61 -9.29
C THR A 848 -127.40 -221.92 -8.73
N GLU A 849 -126.97 -222.84 -9.60
CA GLU A 849 -126.33 -224.12 -9.22
C GLU A 849 -125.10 -223.93 -8.31
N ARG A 850 -124.23 -222.96 -8.60
CA ARG A 850 -122.93 -222.81 -7.93
C ARG A 850 -123.00 -222.37 -6.45
N PHE A 851 -124.17 -222.06 -5.91
CA PHE A 851 -124.33 -221.61 -4.51
C PHE A 851 -124.95 -222.67 -3.57
N GLU A 852 -125.43 -223.81 -4.11
CA GLU A 852 -125.82 -225.03 -3.38
C GLU A 852 -124.62 -225.77 -2.75
N ARG A 853 -123.41 -225.23 -2.97
CA ARG A 853 -122.30 -225.15 -2.02
C ARG A 853 -121.48 -226.40 -1.72
N GLU A 854 -120.26 -226.07 -1.34
CA GLU A 854 -119.48 -226.75 -0.32
C GLU A 854 -120.00 -226.28 1.07
N ARG A 855 -120.81 -226.98 1.90
CA ARG A 855 -121.50 -228.29 1.93
C ARG A 855 -120.59 -229.51 1.86
N ALA A 856 -120.10 -229.87 0.68
CA ALA A 856 -119.01 -230.85 0.47
C ALA A 856 -117.63 -230.40 1.02
N VAL A 857 -117.61 -229.60 2.09
CA VAL A 857 -116.44 -228.98 2.78
C VAL A 857 -115.45 -230.02 3.35
N GLN A 858 -115.83 -231.30 3.29
CA GLN A 858 -115.18 -232.41 3.97
C GLN A 858 -115.00 -233.67 3.10
N GLU A 859 -115.34 -233.63 1.81
CA GLU A 859 -115.25 -234.82 0.92
C GLU A 859 -113.80 -235.03 0.41
N LEU A 860 -113.38 -234.34 -0.65
CA LEU A 860 -112.19 -234.74 -1.44
C LEU A 860 -110.95 -233.87 -1.20
N ARG A 861 -110.46 -233.90 0.05
CA ARG A 861 -109.07 -233.57 0.44
C ARG A 861 -108.04 -234.60 -0.07
N ARG A 862 -108.54 -235.62 -0.79
CA ARG A 862 -107.92 -236.75 -1.49
C ARG A 862 -108.89 -237.04 -2.64
N HIS A 863 -108.50 -237.18 -3.90
CA HIS A 863 -107.17 -237.34 -4.50
C HIS A 863 -107.06 -236.33 -5.67
N GLY A 864 -105.89 -235.88 -6.12
CA GLY A 864 -104.59 -236.55 -6.09
C GLY A 864 -104.46 -237.36 -7.38
N LEU A 865 -103.94 -236.74 -8.45
CA LEU A 865 -104.14 -237.16 -9.86
C LEU A 865 -105.61 -236.95 -10.31
N ASN A 866 -105.93 -236.64 -11.57
CA ASN A 866 -105.06 -236.35 -12.72
C ASN A 866 -105.82 -235.56 -13.81
N THR A 867 -105.16 -235.34 -14.96
CA THR A 867 -105.76 -235.26 -16.31
C THR A 867 -106.95 -234.30 -16.53
N SER A 868 -106.75 -233.23 -17.32
CA SER A 868 -107.01 -233.21 -18.78
C SER A 868 -108.48 -232.85 -19.09
N THR A 869 -108.90 -232.32 -20.24
CA THR A 869 -108.25 -232.14 -21.55
C THR A 869 -108.82 -230.86 -22.23
N VAL A 870 -108.76 -230.82 -23.56
CA VAL A 870 -109.61 -230.06 -24.50
C VAL A 870 -109.04 -228.71 -24.98
N ARG A 871 -109.31 -228.45 -26.26
CA ARG A 871 -108.81 -227.36 -27.11
C ARG A 871 -109.61 -226.07 -26.90
N THR A 872 -109.08 -224.92 -27.34
CA THR A 872 -109.67 -224.11 -28.44
C THR A 872 -108.75 -222.94 -28.81
N SER A 873 -109.11 -222.20 -29.86
CA SER A 873 -108.23 -221.27 -30.60
C SER A 873 -108.77 -219.83 -30.64
N SER A 874 -107.86 -218.85 -30.59
CA SER A 874 -108.12 -217.46 -30.99
C SER A 874 -106.87 -216.93 -31.75
N PRO A 875 -106.98 -216.44 -33.00
CA PRO A 875 -105.85 -216.57 -33.94
C PRO A 875 -105.26 -215.23 -34.46
N LEU A 876 -103.95 -215.24 -34.69
CA LEU A 876 -103.19 -214.30 -35.56
C LEU A 876 -103.09 -212.83 -35.05
N THR A 877 -102.11 -212.01 -35.47
CA THR A 877 -101.09 -212.20 -36.52
C THR A 877 -99.69 -211.74 -36.05
N SER A 878 -98.65 -212.41 -36.54
CA SER A 878 -97.26 -211.91 -36.68
C SER A 878 -96.63 -211.14 -35.50
N THR A 879 -96.07 -211.90 -34.55
CA THR A 879 -94.69 -211.73 -34.05
C THR A 879 -94.16 -210.28 -33.98
N MET A 880 -94.61 -209.49 -33.00
CA MET A 880 -94.14 -208.11 -32.79
C MET A 880 -94.15 -207.69 -31.31
N LYS A 881 -93.41 -206.60 -31.03
CA LYS A 881 -93.13 -205.95 -29.74
C LYS A 881 -92.09 -206.65 -28.85
N SER A 882 -91.27 -205.92 -28.08
CA SER A 882 -91.37 -204.47 -27.73
C SER A 882 -90.19 -203.62 -28.26
N PRO A 883 -90.44 -202.47 -28.94
CA PRO A 883 -89.37 -201.62 -29.49
C PRO A 883 -89.27 -200.22 -28.84
N ALA A 884 -88.07 -199.62 -28.89
CA ALA A 884 -87.73 -198.28 -28.38
C ALA A 884 -86.94 -197.46 -29.43
N VAL A 885 -86.82 -196.15 -29.20
CA VAL A 885 -86.29 -195.11 -30.12
C VAL A 885 -85.61 -194.01 -29.30
N SER A 886 -84.46 -193.43 -29.64
CA SER A 886 -83.38 -193.84 -30.56
C SER A 886 -82.10 -193.04 -30.25
N PRO A 887 -80.93 -193.60 -30.55
CA PRO A 887 -80.03 -193.02 -31.55
C PRO A 887 -80.13 -193.76 -32.90
N GLU A 888 -79.49 -193.21 -33.95
CA GLU A 888 -79.70 -193.54 -35.38
C GLU A 888 -81.19 -193.45 -35.81
N ARG A 889 -81.54 -192.72 -36.86
CA ARG A 889 -80.86 -192.53 -38.16
C ARG A 889 -80.64 -191.02 -38.45
N SER A 890 -80.02 -190.56 -39.55
CA SER A 890 -79.87 -191.15 -40.89
C SER A 890 -78.66 -190.56 -41.64
N ILE A 891 -77.94 -191.30 -42.49
CA ILE A 891 -77.80 -192.75 -42.62
C ILE A 891 -76.49 -193.07 -43.36
N LEU A 892 -75.95 -194.27 -43.14
CA LEU A 892 -75.20 -195.12 -44.10
C LEU A 892 -74.48 -194.46 -45.30
N ARG A 893 -73.19 -194.82 -45.45
CA ARG A 893 -72.68 -195.65 -46.57
C ARG A 893 -73.28 -195.29 -47.94
N SER A 894 -72.52 -194.63 -48.81
CA SER A 894 -71.31 -195.24 -49.37
C SER A 894 -70.02 -194.47 -48.98
N VAL A 895 -68.82 -195.06 -48.85
CA VAL A 895 -68.15 -196.14 -49.62
C VAL A 895 -67.92 -195.66 -51.08
N ASP A 896 -66.73 -195.71 -51.68
CA ASP A 896 -65.55 -196.53 -51.41
C ASP A 896 -64.22 -195.74 -51.59
N LYS A 897 -63.10 -196.44 -51.48
CA LYS A 897 -61.68 -196.05 -51.71
C LYS A 897 -61.41 -194.94 -52.75
N GLY A 898 -60.26 -194.28 -52.59
CA GLY A 898 -59.30 -194.22 -53.71
C GLY A 898 -58.18 -193.16 -53.67
N ALA A 899 -56.94 -193.62 -53.45
CA ALA A 899 -55.67 -193.03 -53.97
C ALA A 899 -55.28 -191.59 -53.53
N ASP A 900 -54.04 -191.10 -53.66
CA ASP A 900 -52.73 -191.78 -53.84
C ASP A 900 -51.59 -190.99 -53.13
N LYS A 901 -50.34 -191.40 -53.34
CA LYS A 901 -49.09 -190.94 -52.70
C LYS A 901 -48.51 -189.63 -53.27
N SER A 902 -47.82 -188.86 -52.43
CA SER A 902 -46.42 -188.37 -52.63
C SER A 902 -45.98 -187.55 -51.40
N ALA A 903 -44.75 -187.54 -50.86
CA ALA A 903 -43.41 -188.08 -51.20
C ALA A 903 -42.37 -187.06 -51.73
N GLU A 904 -41.59 -186.51 -50.77
CA GLU A 904 -40.15 -186.18 -50.82
C GLU A 904 -39.53 -185.19 -51.84
N LYS A 905 -38.40 -184.57 -51.38
CA LYS A 905 -37.34 -183.88 -52.17
C LYS A 905 -37.77 -182.53 -52.83
N SER A 906 -36.87 -181.60 -53.18
CA SER A 906 -35.39 -181.54 -53.10
C SER A 906 -34.85 -180.09 -53.07
N VAL A 907 -33.57 -179.93 -52.70
CA VAL A 907 -32.52 -179.01 -53.23
C VAL A 907 -33.02 -177.74 -53.97
N SER A 908 -32.82 -176.49 -53.53
CA SER A 908 -31.65 -175.77 -52.95
C SER A 908 -30.77 -175.04 -53.99
N PHE A 909 -30.53 -173.74 -53.75
CA PHE A 909 -29.68 -172.80 -54.50
C PHE A 909 -30.18 -172.39 -55.91
N LYS A 910 -29.82 -171.15 -56.29
CA LYS A 910 -30.14 -170.39 -57.53
C LYS A 910 -31.59 -169.91 -57.72
N GLU A 911 -31.63 -168.71 -58.31
CA GLU A 911 -32.70 -168.03 -59.09
C GLU A 911 -34.11 -168.01 -58.47
#